data_AF-A0A6B3KIK9-F1
#
_entry.id   AF-A0A6B3KIK9-F1
#
_cell.length_a   1.000
_cell.length_b   1.000
_cell.length_c   1.000
_cell.angle_alpha   90.00
_cell.angle_beta   90.00
_cell.angle_gamma   90.00
#
_symmetry.space_group_name_H-M   'P 1'
#
loop_
_entity.id
_entity.type
_entity.pdbx_description
1 polymer ?
#
loop_
_entity_poly.entity_id
_entity_poly.type
_entity_poly.pdbx_seq_one_letter_code
_entity_poly.pdbx_strand_id
1 'polypeptide(L)'
;FRTAQPVHWRDPANAWRRTASEHMRESFLQALQPDIVHVTSVIEGASDGAVTSIGRGTGGARTAATLYDLIPLHDPRYIATPWAAEWYADKVASLQRADVLLSISDYVRNDAIERLSVAPERVVNISSAASQIFRPIHVDSVLRGRFAHEHGIVGGYVMYSGAMDPRKNLEALVAAYALLGKEKQERYQLVVTGHLDELERARLALVARRLKLSPDRIVCTGHVTDQSLVELYCGAELFVLPSLQEGFGLPLLEAMACGTAVIGARASSIPEVIGRDDALFDPTDPAAIAGAMRRVLEDTDFARSLRHHGPQRARAFSWAGSASRALDAFEAYGQLHPAAKWGWRETSEALQKKRAALVTDLAHACGSRVPVADTDLVQVAVAMDANEDLLRDVLRRQHPLPQFPSWRVEGPFDSSYSLALVNRELARALDAQGLNVLLHSTDGSGDFDADPEFLASDQQIARLHSRASGSAPVAADVCSRLLYPPRVADMDSRFNLLHAYAWEESAVPEAWVADFNEFVQGISALSTHVVKALVDSGVAIPLGVCGAGVDHWESIAAAEGTSLQQRGFSFLHVSSCLPRKGVDVLLQSYGDAFSDRDDVSLIIKTFANPQNEVRRLLHGVRRARADFPHVILIEEDLDSASLKRLYSQCDVMVAPSRAEGFGLPLAEAMLSGLAVITTAWGGQCDFCNDQTAWLIDYTFAPAETVFGLPHSVWAEPSRTGLSRLLREVHRLPAEQRNERTRRGRQLLQGHFKWADVAQRLLAFVRDLWARPIRTATPLIAWIAPSSPAQSSGGVFAELSGLAGELTLFEIDASIIYSGATMPAGLVSLSEPRHCPTRSLPVIGHQLTNAVVIDCPHILHHGHWFAGLLEDQLDRGRIVVVLLRRVAASDPWEPALIRALRRCDRVLVEGFADLNLLKSQGVSANTAILPTLGDNVEIQQSALRVWSIVRALLWQRHADPSIFSPRPAEVVCS
;
A
#
# COMPACT_ATOMS: atom_id res chain seq x y z
N PHE A 1 -1.01 6.48 12.77
CA PHE A 1 -1.45 7.39 13.83
C PHE A 1 -1.40 8.81 13.28
N ARG A 2 -2.49 9.57 13.42
CA ARG A 2 -2.66 10.95 12.96
C ARG A 2 -2.87 11.85 14.18
N THR A 3 -2.54 13.14 14.04
CA THR A 3 -2.55 14.15 15.11
C THR A 3 -3.06 15.48 14.55
N ALA A 4 -3.58 16.37 15.38
CA ALA A 4 -3.93 17.72 14.96
C ALA A 4 -2.66 18.58 14.88
N GLN A 5 -2.18 18.89 13.67
CA GLN A 5 -0.90 19.59 13.44
C GLN A 5 -1.11 21.09 13.11
N PRO A 6 -0.10 21.96 13.33
CA PRO A 6 1.16 21.73 14.06
C PRO A 6 1.01 21.56 15.58
N VAL A 7 1.96 20.83 16.18
CA VAL A 7 2.04 20.57 17.64
C VAL A 7 3.32 21.03 18.31
N HIS A 8 4.29 21.61 17.59
CA HIS A 8 5.60 21.97 18.15
C HIS A 8 5.47 22.94 19.35
N TRP A 9 6.27 22.71 20.39
CA TRP A 9 6.17 23.43 21.68
C TRP A 9 6.42 24.93 21.58
N ARG A 10 7.36 25.33 20.71
CA ARG A 10 7.81 26.72 20.58
C ARG A 10 6.70 27.74 20.32
N ASP A 11 5.62 27.33 19.66
CA ASP A 11 4.46 28.20 19.40
C ASP A 11 3.32 27.90 20.40
N PRO A 12 2.96 28.87 21.26
CA PRO A 12 1.88 28.71 22.24
C PRO A 12 0.50 28.55 21.60
N ALA A 13 0.28 28.97 20.35
CA ALA A 13 -0.97 28.75 19.64
C ALA A 13 -1.26 27.24 19.43
N ASN A 14 -0.24 26.39 19.52
CA ASN A 14 -0.37 24.94 19.38
C ASN A 14 -0.77 24.22 20.67
N ALA A 15 -0.88 24.93 21.81
CA ALA A 15 -1.06 24.31 23.12
C ALA A 15 -2.25 23.34 23.16
N TRP A 16 -3.40 23.75 22.63
CA TRP A 16 -4.59 22.89 22.56
C TRP A 16 -4.37 21.66 21.66
N ARG A 17 -3.92 21.89 20.42
CA ARG A 17 -3.65 20.82 19.45
C ARG A 17 -2.68 19.77 19.97
N ARG A 18 -1.65 20.22 20.69
CA ARG A 18 -0.65 19.39 21.33
C ARG A 18 -1.27 18.55 22.44
N THR A 19 -1.99 19.16 23.38
CA THR A 19 -2.71 18.44 24.45
C THR A 19 -3.69 17.41 23.86
N ALA A 20 -4.53 17.81 22.91
CA ALA A 20 -5.47 16.91 22.27
C ALA A 20 -4.77 15.71 21.60
N SER A 21 -3.63 15.97 20.94
CA SER A 21 -2.85 14.92 20.29
C SER A 21 -2.16 13.97 21.27
N GLU A 22 -1.73 14.45 22.44
CA GLU A 22 -1.19 13.60 23.52
C GLU A 22 -2.28 12.65 24.07
N HIS A 23 -3.49 13.16 24.33
CA HIS A 23 -4.64 12.33 24.74
C HIS A 23 -5.04 11.31 23.68
N MET A 24 -5.12 11.71 22.40
CA MET A 24 -5.38 10.79 21.29
C MET A 24 -4.31 9.71 21.19
N ARG A 25 -3.03 10.06 21.36
CA ARG A 25 -1.90 9.12 21.27
C ARG A 25 -2.00 8.07 22.36
N GLU A 26 -2.23 8.48 23.59
CA GLU A 26 -2.32 7.54 24.71
C GLU A 26 -3.56 6.66 24.63
N SER A 27 -4.72 7.22 24.25
CA SER A 27 -5.94 6.44 24.03
C SER A 27 -5.75 5.40 22.92
N PHE A 28 -5.13 5.79 21.80
CA PHE A 28 -4.79 4.89 20.69
C PHE A 28 -3.88 3.75 21.14
N LEU A 29 -2.76 4.06 21.81
CA LEU A 29 -1.82 3.05 22.30
C LEU A 29 -2.48 2.10 23.30
N GLN A 30 -3.30 2.62 24.21
CA GLN A 30 -4.02 1.79 25.18
C GLN A 30 -5.05 0.87 24.48
N ALA A 31 -5.70 1.34 23.43
CA ALA A 31 -6.69 0.55 22.71
C ALA A 31 -6.08 -0.63 21.92
N LEU A 32 -4.79 -0.56 21.58
CA LEU A 32 -4.02 -1.68 21.03
C LEU A 32 -3.74 -2.79 22.05
N GLN A 33 -4.02 -2.55 23.34
CA GLN A 33 -3.78 -3.48 24.45
C GLN A 33 -2.33 -4.04 24.51
N PRO A 34 -1.28 -3.20 24.43
CA PRO A 34 0.10 -3.69 24.54
C PRO A 34 0.43 -4.12 25.96
N ASP A 35 1.30 -5.12 26.11
CA ASP A 35 1.86 -5.50 27.43
C ASP A 35 2.70 -4.36 28.02
N ILE A 36 3.47 -3.70 27.15
CA ILE A 36 4.28 -2.53 27.48
C ILE A 36 4.42 -1.58 26.29
N VAL A 37 4.47 -0.28 26.55
CA VAL A 37 4.78 0.76 25.56
C VAL A 37 6.19 1.28 25.84
N HIS A 38 7.13 1.02 24.93
CA HIS A 38 8.49 1.57 25.02
C HIS A 38 8.60 2.88 24.23
N VAL A 39 8.81 3.99 24.94
CA VAL A 39 9.07 5.32 24.38
C VAL A 39 10.58 5.53 24.26
N THR A 40 11.10 5.45 23.04
CA THR A 40 12.55 5.51 22.77
C THR A 40 13.15 6.90 22.94
N SER A 41 12.34 7.96 22.84
CA SER A 41 12.68 9.34 23.16
C SER A 41 11.43 10.10 23.57
N VAL A 42 11.47 10.78 24.71
CA VAL A 42 10.43 11.73 25.13
C VAL A 42 10.78 13.18 24.77
N ILE A 43 12.01 13.43 24.33
CA ILE A 43 12.61 14.77 24.13
C ILE A 43 12.34 15.32 22.70
N GLU A 44 11.38 14.75 21.98
CA GLU A 44 10.94 15.26 20.67
C GLU A 44 9.81 16.32 20.82
N GLY A 45 9.46 17.01 19.73
CA GLY A 45 8.31 17.92 19.68
C GLY A 45 8.61 19.37 20.11
N ALA A 46 9.88 19.73 20.30
CA ALA A 46 10.27 21.11 20.61
C ALA A 46 10.01 22.04 19.40
N SER A 47 10.56 21.65 18.24
CA SER A 47 10.50 22.41 16.98
C SER A 47 9.88 21.61 15.83
N ASP A 48 9.64 20.32 16.03
CA ASP A 48 9.05 19.40 15.05
C ASP A 48 7.60 19.03 15.42
N GLY A 49 6.95 18.25 14.55
CA GLY A 49 5.57 17.81 14.73
C GLY A 49 5.40 16.54 15.59
N ALA A 50 6.41 16.08 16.32
CA ALA A 50 6.30 14.85 17.11
C ALA A 50 5.44 15.06 18.36
N VAL A 51 4.65 14.04 18.69
CA VAL A 51 3.82 14.00 19.89
C VAL A 51 4.33 12.88 20.79
N THR A 52 4.83 13.26 21.96
CA THR A 52 5.36 12.34 22.98
C THR A 52 4.75 12.70 24.32
N SER A 53 4.19 11.70 24.99
CA SER A 53 3.62 11.82 26.33
C SER A 53 3.61 10.47 27.03
N ILE A 54 3.61 10.52 28.36
CA ILE A 54 3.43 9.39 29.26
C ILE A 54 2.47 9.85 30.36
N GLY A 55 1.39 9.11 30.61
CA GLY A 55 0.50 9.32 31.76
C GLY A 55 -0.37 10.58 31.73
N ARG A 56 -0.85 10.99 30.55
CA ARG A 56 -1.91 12.00 30.37
C ARG A 56 -3.33 11.42 30.50
N GLY A 57 -3.50 10.12 30.24
CA GLY A 57 -4.76 9.40 30.39
C GLY A 57 -4.90 8.62 31.71
N THR A 58 -6.09 8.06 31.97
CA THR A 58 -6.35 7.19 33.13
C THR A 58 -6.21 5.70 32.78
N GLY A 59 -5.49 4.94 33.61
CA GLY A 59 -5.42 3.47 33.55
C GLY A 59 -4.86 2.87 32.24
N GLY A 60 -3.57 3.06 31.96
CA GLY A 60 -2.91 2.61 30.72
C GLY A 60 -2.06 1.35 30.85
N ALA A 61 -1.61 0.83 29.70
CA ALA A 61 -0.53 -0.16 29.62
C ALA A 61 0.73 0.37 30.30
N ARG A 62 1.59 -0.55 30.78
CA ARG A 62 2.85 -0.17 31.40
C ARG A 62 3.74 0.55 30.39
N THR A 63 4.54 1.48 30.86
CA THR A 63 5.38 2.35 30.03
C THR A 63 6.84 2.22 30.40
N ALA A 64 7.68 2.04 29.39
CA ALA A 64 9.13 2.17 29.52
C ALA A 64 9.61 3.39 28.75
N ALA A 65 10.61 4.10 29.25
CA ALA A 65 11.25 5.18 28.50
C ALA A 65 12.77 5.05 28.50
N THR A 66 13.41 5.17 27.34
CA THR A 66 14.88 5.26 27.29
C THR A 66 15.33 6.62 27.78
N LEU A 67 16.25 6.63 28.74
CA LEU A 67 16.85 7.84 29.29
C LEU A 67 18.30 7.95 28.84
N TYR A 68 18.57 8.95 28.00
CA TYR A 68 19.91 9.21 27.47
C TYR A 68 20.76 10.03 28.43
N ASP A 69 20.23 11.16 28.91
CA ASP A 69 20.87 12.04 29.89
C ASP A 69 19.86 13.04 30.47
N LEU A 70 20.31 13.80 31.48
CA LEU A 70 19.58 14.93 32.07
C LEU A 70 20.42 16.21 32.06
N ILE A 71 21.33 16.36 31.08
CA ILE A 71 22.32 17.47 31.02
C ILE A 71 21.66 18.85 31.20
N PRO A 72 20.50 19.16 30.59
CA PRO A 72 19.85 20.45 30.80
C PRO A 72 19.43 20.76 32.25
N LEU A 73 19.29 19.76 33.13
CA LEU A 73 19.06 19.97 34.58
C LEU A 73 20.33 20.34 35.34
N HIS A 74 21.52 20.04 34.80
CA HIS A 74 22.80 20.42 35.39
C HIS A 74 23.21 21.84 34.99
N ASP A 75 22.82 22.27 33.79
CA ASP A 75 23.22 23.55 33.24
C ASP A 75 22.03 24.28 32.59
N PRO A 76 21.53 25.37 33.21
CA PRO A 76 20.36 26.09 32.72
C PRO A 76 20.60 26.79 31.38
N ARG A 77 21.85 26.89 30.90
CA ARG A 77 22.16 27.46 29.59
C ARG A 77 21.48 26.70 28.44
N TYR A 78 21.21 25.40 28.61
CA TYR A 78 20.52 24.59 27.59
C TYR A 78 19.01 24.84 27.51
N ILE A 79 18.41 25.44 28.54
CA ILE A 79 16.98 25.75 28.65
C ILE A 79 16.76 27.23 28.99
N ALA A 80 17.55 28.10 28.37
CA ALA A 80 17.62 29.52 28.72
C ALA A 80 16.34 30.33 28.41
N THR A 81 15.45 29.82 27.56
CA THR A 81 14.18 30.49 27.24
C THR A 81 13.03 29.93 28.09
N PRO A 82 12.02 30.77 28.47
CA PRO A 82 10.88 30.29 29.26
C PRO A 82 10.15 29.11 28.64
N TRP A 83 9.90 29.15 27.32
CA TRP A 83 9.21 28.07 26.62
C TRP A 83 10.01 26.75 26.63
N ALA A 84 11.35 26.81 26.54
CA ALA A 84 12.19 25.61 26.55
C ALA A 84 12.28 25.02 27.95
N ALA A 85 12.31 25.87 28.99
CA ALA A 85 12.24 25.42 30.38
C ALA A 85 10.90 24.75 30.68
N GLU A 86 9.77 25.33 30.26
CA GLU A 86 8.44 24.72 30.41
C GLU A 86 8.32 23.39 29.65
N TRP A 87 8.77 23.37 28.40
CA TRP A 87 8.81 22.16 27.58
C TRP A 87 9.62 21.04 28.25
N TYR A 88 10.84 21.35 28.66
CA TYR A 88 11.74 20.36 29.24
C TYR A 88 11.22 19.88 30.61
N ALA A 89 10.63 20.76 31.41
CA ALA A 89 9.94 20.39 32.65
C ALA A 89 8.76 19.43 32.39
N ASP A 90 7.98 19.66 31.32
CA ASP A 90 6.91 18.75 30.91
C ASP A 90 7.44 17.36 30.48
N LYS A 91 8.57 17.32 29.75
CA LYS A 91 9.22 16.05 29.39
C LYS A 91 9.82 15.33 30.59
N VAL A 92 10.41 16.06 31.53
CA VAL A 92 10.87 15.53 32.82
C VAL A 92 9.69 14.94 33.61
N ALA A 93 8.56 15.63 33.66
CA ALA A 93 7.35 15.11 34.30
C ALA A 93 6.84 13.82 33.63
N SER A 94 6.98 13.72 32.30
CA SER A 94 6.67 12.48 31.57
C SER A 94 7.60 11.33 31.93
N LEU A 95 8.92 11.57 32.04
CA LEU A 95 9.89 10.56 32.52
C LEU A 95 9.57 10.09 33.94
N GLN A 96 9.21 11.01 34.83
CA GLN A 96 8.83 10.69 36.22
C GLN A 96 7.59 9.81 36.31
N ARG A 97 6.69 9.85 35.31
CA ARG A 97 5.49 9.01 35.23
C ARG A 97 5.73 7.64 34.58
N ALA A 98 6.84 7.42 33.89
CA ALA A 98 7.14 6.13 33.26
C ALA A 98 7.28 5.01 34.30
N ASP A 99 6.71 3.83 34.05
CA ASP A 99 6.81 2.71 35.00
C ASP A 99 8.26 2.27 35.20
N VAL A 100 9.04 2.22 34.11
CA VAL A 100 10.47 1.93 34.11
C VAL A 100 11.26 2.87 33.20
N LEU A 101 12.41 3.33 33.66
CA LEU A 101 13.39 4.10 32.90
C LEU A 101 14.56 3.18 32.51
N LEU A 102 14.84 3.15 31.22
CA LEU A 102 15.98 2.41 30.65
C LEU A 102 17.14 3.39 30.44
N SER A 103 17.99 3.49 31.46
CA SER A 103 19.20 4.31 31.41
C SER A 103 20.29 3.66 30.57
N ILE A 104 21.09 4.47 29.86
CA ILE A 104 22.18 3.98 29.01
C ILE A 104 23.53 3.83 29.74
N SER A 105 23.63 4.25 30.99
CA SER A 105 24.82 4.18 31.85
C SER A 105 24.44 4.11 33.33
N ASP A 106 25.36 3.68 34.19
CA ASP A 106 25.15 3.73 35.64
C ASP A 106 25.17 5.18 36.14
N TYR A 107 25.94 6.05 35.48
CA TYR A 107 25.91 7.48 35.76
C TYR A 107 24.50 8.07 35.54
N VAL A 108 23.90 7.85 34.36
CA VAL A 108 22.55 8.34 34.04
C VAL A 108 21.50 7.71 34.95
N ARG A 109 21.68 6.44 35.32
CA ARG A 109 20.81 5.76 36.30
C ARG A 109 20.77 6.52 37.63
N ASN A 110 21.95 6.83 38.19
CA ASN A 110 22.04 7.51 39.47
C ASN A 110 21.57 8.96 39.37
N ASP A 111 21.89 9.64 38.26
CA ASP A 111 21.45 11.01 38.00
C ASP A 111 19.91 11.11 37.91
N ALA A 112 19.24 10.11 37.33
CA ALA A 112 17.79 10.01 37.36
C ALA A 112 17.23 9.85 38.77
N ILE A 113 17.79 8.93 39.56
CA ILE A 113 17.34 8.67 40.94
C ILE A 113 17.42 9.97 41.76
N GLU A 114 18.52 10.70 41.64
CA GLU A 114 18.77 11.94 42.39
C GLU A 114 17.91 13.11 41.89
N ARG A 115 17.90 13.39 40.57
CA ARG A 115 17.28 14.61 40.03
C ARG A 115 15.82 14.48 39.70
N LEU A 116 15.39 13.29 39.29
CA LEU A 116 13.97 13.02 39.00
C LEU A 116 13.22 12.51 40.24
N SER A 117 13.93 12.20 41.33
CA SER A 117 13.35 11.61 42.55
C SER A 117 12.55 10.33 42.26
N VAL A 118 13.07 9.50 41.33
CA VAL A 118 12.46 8.21 40.98
C VAL A 118 13.07 7.08 41.80
N ALA A 119 12.27 6.06 42.11
CA ALA A 119 12.72 4.93 42.92
C ALA A 119 13.80 4.11 42.18
N PRO A 120 14.88 3.67 42.85
CA PRO A 120 16.00 2.96 42.21
C PRO A 120 15.61 1.71 41.41
N GLU A 121 14.58 0.99 41.86
CA GLU A 121 14.04 -0.18 41.18
C GLU A 121 13.43 0.15 39.81
N ARG A 122 12.92 1.37 39.64
CA ARG A 122 12.32 1.87 38.39
C ARG A 122 13.36 2.32 37.36
N VAL A 123 14.65 2.23 37.65
CA VAL A 123 15.70 2.66 36.71
C VAL A 123 16.65 1.50 36.46
N VAL A 124 16.60 0.96 35.24
CA VAL A 124 17.42 -0.17 34.80
C VAL A 124 18.51 0.37 33.87
N ASN A 125 19.77 0.03 34.16
CA ASN A 125 20.87 0.30 33.24
C ASN A 125 20.88 -0.77 32.15
N ILE A 126 20.44 -0.39 30.96
CA ILE A 126 20.48 -1.25 29.78
C ILE A 126 21.80 -1.11 29.03
N SER A 127 22.66 -0.16 29.38
CA SER A 127 23.90 0.17 28.67
C SER A 127 23.66 0.60 27.21
N SER A 128 24.74 0.80 26.47
CA SER A 128 24.73 1.08 25.03
C SER A 128 25.83 0.28 24.32
N ALA A 129 25.95 0.42 23.00
CA ALA A 129 26.99 -0.24 22.21
C ALA A 129 27.39 0.56 20.96
N ALA A 130 28.59 0.31 20.44
CA ALA A 130 29.01 0.84 19.14
C ALA A 130 28.43 -0.03 18.00
N SER A 131 28.27 0.58 16.81
CA SER A 131 27.92 -0.16 15.59
C SER A 131 29.03 -1.14 15.20
N GLN A 132 28.67 -2.24 14.52
CA GLN A 132 29.62 -3.28 14.11
C GLN A 132 30.63 -2.82 13.04
N ILE A 133 30.38 -1.67 12.41
CA ILE A 133 31.31 -1.06 11.44
C ILE A 133 32.61 -0.57 12.11
N PHE A 134 32.56 -0.24 13.40
CA PHE A 134 33.71 0.20 14.17
C PHE A 134 34.54 -1.02 14.55
N ARG A 135 35.58 -1.26 13.76
CA ARG A 135 36.50 -2.37 13.92
C ARG A 135 37.86 -1.98 13.36
N PRO A 136 38.95 -2.64 13.80
CA PRO A 136 40.27 -2.32 13.31
C PRO A 136 40.37 -2.58 11.80
N ILE A 137 40.91 -1.62 11.07
CA ILE A 137 41.27 -1.77 9.65
C ILE A 137 42.77 -1.52 9.46
N HIS A 138 43.30 -1.96 8.31
CA HIS A 138 44.67 -1.63 7.95
C HIS A 138 44.74 -0.20 7.39
N VAL A 139 45.58 0.65 7.99
CA VAL A 139 45.83 2.02 7.54
C VAL A 139 47.18 2.10 6.84
N ASP A 140 47.14 2.07 5.51
CA ASP A 140 48.33 2.12 4.66
C ASP A 140 48.72 3.56 4.24
N SER A 141 49.77 3.68 3.43
CA SER A 141 50.23 4.98 2.92
C SER A 141 49.26 5.65 1.96
N VAL A 142 48.41 4.88 1.27
CA VAL A 142 47.41 5.41 0.33
C VAL A 142 46.31 6.11 1.11
N LEU A 143 45.79 5.46 2.15
CA LEU A 143 44.79 6.03 3.05
C LEU A 143 45.32 7.28 3.76
N ARG A 144 46.56 7.25 4.25
CA ARG A 144 47.22 8.44 4.83
C ARG A 144 47.40 9.57 3.81
N GLY A 145 47.75 9.23 2.57
CA GLY A 145 47.83 10.21 1.47
C GLY A 145 46.49 10.88 1.17
N ARG A 146 45.40 10.12 1.24
CA ARG A 146 44.03 10.65 1.12
C ARG A 146 43.69 11.63 2.23
N PHE A 147 43.98 11.29 3.49
CA PHE A 147 43.74 12.20 4.62
C PHE A 147 44.50 13.54 4.49
N ALA A 148 45.73 13.49 3.99
CA ALA A 148 46.51 14.70 3.72
C ALA A 148 45.86 15.55 2.62
N HIS A 149 45.38 14.92 1.54
CA HIS A 149 44.75 15.62 0.42
C HIS A 149 43.37 16.19 0.75
N GLU A 150 42.51 15.39 1.38
CA GLU A 150 41.09 15.73 1.63
C GLU A 150 40.91 16.60 2.87
N HIS A 151 41.75 16.41 3.89
CA HIS A 151 41.57 17.05 5.20
C HIS A 151 42.78 17.86 5.67
N GLY A 152 43.94 17.76 5.01
CA GLY A 152 45.17 18.40 5.48
C GLY A 152 45.82 17.71 6.67
N ILE A 153 45.51 16.42 6.90
CA ILE A 153 46.08 15.62 7.97
C ILE A 153 47.45 15.08 7.54
N VAL A 154 48.52 15.55 8.15
CA VAL A 154 49.90 15.17 7.86
C VAL A 154 50.59 14.56 9.08
N GLY A 155 51.28 13.44 8.89
CA GLY A 155 52.00 12.75 9.96
C GLY A 155 51.08 11.94 10.89
N GLY A 156 51.42 11.92 12.18
CA GLY A 156 50.54 11.35 13.21
C GLY A 156 49.53 12.39 13.68
N TYR A 157 48.49 11.96 14.39
CA TYR A 157 47.53 12.90 14.97
C TYR A 157 46.85 12.36 16.23
N VAL A 158 46.46 13.30 17.08
CA VAL A 158 45.52 13.10 18.19
C VAL A 158 44.14 13.47 17.68
N MET A 159 43.15 12.62 17.94
CA MET A 159 41.79 12.79 17.44
C MET A 159 40.83 13.15 18.58
N TYR A 160 39.88 14.02 18.24
CA TYR A 160 38.70 14.35 19.03
C TYR A 160 37.48 14.33 18.11
N SER A 161 36.35 13.83 18.61
CA SER A 161 35.09 13.77 17.87
C SER A 161 33.98 14.45 18.67
N GLY A 162 33.37 15.51 18.11
CA GLY A 162 32.28 16.25 18.74
C GLY A 162 32.20 17.72 18.36
N ALA A 163 31.12 18.39 18.78
CA ALA A 163 30.91 19.84 18.62
C ALA A 163 31.75 20.66 19.61
N MET A 164 31.71 22.00 19.53
CA MET A 164 32.38 22.91 20.48
C MET A 164 31.43 23.35 21.62
N ASP A 165 30.47 22.49 21.94
CA ASP A 165 29.57 22.67 23.07
C ASP A 165 30.35 22.75 24.41
N PRO A 166 29.98 23.64 25.36
CA PRO A 166 30.70 23.81 26.62
C PRO A 166 30.96 22.52 27.39
N ARG A 167 30.02 21.56 27.40
CA ARG A 167 30.20 20.29 28.12
C ARG A 167 31.24 19.39 27.47
N LYS A 168 31.45 19.54 26.16
CA LYS A 168 32.41 18.72 25.41
C LYS A 168 33.84 19.15 25.65
N ASN A 169 34.05 20.37 26.15
CA ASN A 169 35.31 20.86 26.72
C ASN A 169 36.48 20.90 25.72
N LEU A 170 36.20 21.20 24.46
CA LEU A 170 37.21 21.28 23.41
C LEU A 170 38.27 22.36 23.70
N GLU A 171 37.90 23.47 24.35
CA GLU A 171 38.86 24.54 24.69
C GLU A 171 39.97 24.06 25.63
N ALA A 172 39.63 23.24 26.64
CA ALA A 172 40.61 22.67 27.55
C ALA A 172 41.55 21.69 26.84
N LEU A 173 41.03 20.91 25.89
CA LEU A 173 41.86 20.02 25.06
C LEU A 173 42.82 20.79 24.16
N VAL A 174 42.38 21.89 23.55
CA VAL A 174 43.25 22.75 22.74
C VAL A 174 44.34 23.40 23.62
N ALA A 175 43.98 23.83 24.83
CA ALA A 175 44.95 24.33 25.82
C ALA A 175 45.96 23.24 26.22
N ALA A 176 45.51 22.00 26.44
CA ALA A 176 46.36 20.86 26.75
C ALA A 176 47.32 20.51 25.61
N TYR A 177 46.82 20.52 24.37
CA TYR A 177 47.64 20.30 23.17
C TYR A 177 48.73 21.38 23.02
N ALA A 178 48.45 22.63 23.39
CA ALA A 178 49.44 23.70 23.42
C ALA A 178 50.58 23.45 24.43
N LEU A 179 50.37 22.61 25.46
CA LEU A 179 51.35 22.27 26.50
C LEU A 179 52.24 21.05 26.14
N LEU A 180 52.03 20.38 25.00
CA LEU A 180 52.86 19.22 24.58
C LEU A 180 54.28 19.60 24.12
N GLY A 181 54.53 20.89 23.86
CA GLY A 181 55.79 21.39 23.33
C GLY A 181 55.91 21.26 21.80
N LYS A 182 56.79 22.07 21.20
CA LYS A 182 56.88 22.24 19.74
C LYS A 182 57.17 20.94 18.99
N GLU A 183 58.11 20.14 19.47
CA GLU A 183 58.50 18.86 18.85
C GLU A 183 57.29 17.92 18.67
N LYS A 184 56.42 17.85 19.67
CA LYS A 184 55.23 16.98 19.64
C LYS A 184 54.16 17.55 18.73
N GLN A 185 53.96 18.88 18.78
CA GLN A 185 53.02 19.59 17.90
C GLN A 185 53.41 19.51 16.43
N GLU A 186 54.71 19.46 16.13
CA GLU A 186 55.23 19.27 14.76
C GLU A 186 54.96 17.84 14.27
N ARG A 187 55.08 16.85 15.15
CA ARG A 187 54.87 15.42 14.82
C ARG A 187 53.41 14.97 14.80
N TYR A 188 52.58 15.54 15.66
CA TYR A 188 51.19 15.14 15.86
C TYR A 188 50.25 16.34 15.73
N GLN A 189 49.35 16.33 14.74
CA GLN A 189 48.27 17.33 14.65
C GLN A 189 47.12 17.01 15.62
N LEU A 190 46.33 18.02 16.00
CA LEU A 190 45.04 17.82 16.65
C LEU A 190 43.92 17.80 15.60
N VAL A 191 43.34 16.63 15.35
CA VAL A 191 42.24 16.44 14.40
C VAL A 191 40.91 16.49 15.14
N VAL A 192 40.07 17.45 14.75
CA VAL A 192 38.72 17.68 15.26
C VAL A 192 37.72 17.23 14.19
N THR A 193 37.01 16.14 14.48
CA THR A 193 36.02 15.55 13.58
C THR A 193 34.62 15.82 14.08
N GLY A 194 33.72 16.20 13.18
CA GLY A 194 32.35 16.61 13.52
C GLY A 194 31.97 17.95 12.89
N HIS A 195 30.68 18.23 12.91
CA HIS A 195 30.17 19.52 12.45
C HIS A 195 30.44 20.58 13.52
N LEU A 196 31.22 21.59 13.14
CA LEU A 196 31.29 22.87 13.84
C LEU A 196 30.52 23.89 13.01
N ASP A 197 29.76 24.78 13.63
CA ASP A 197 29.19 25.92 12.93
C ASP A 197 30.26 27.02 12.67
N GLU A 198 29.89 28.11 11.99
CA GLU A 198 30.82 29.21 11.72
C GLU A 198 31.32 29.92 12.98
N LEU A 199 30.46 30.05 14.00
CA LEU A 199 30.78 30.71 15.25
C LEU A 199 31.75 29.86 16.09
N GLU A 200 31.50 28.56 16.16
CA GLU A 200 32.37 27.57 16.80
C GLU A 200 33.74 27.52 16.11
N ARG A 201 33.79 27.52 14.77
CA ARG A 201 35.06 27.61 14.03
C ARG A 201 35.83 28.90 14.36
N ALA A 202 35.15 30.04 14.38
CA ALA A 202 35.77 31.32 14.72
C ALA A 202 36.29 31.33 16.16
N ARG A 203 35.53 30.75 17.11
CA ARG A 203 35.92 30.60 18.50
C ARG A 203 37.14 29.71 18.65
N LEU A 204 37.17 28.56 17.99
CA LEU A 204 38.32 27.65 17.96
C LEU A 204 39.58 28.34 17.42
N ALA A 205 39.46 29.07 16.31
CA ALA A 205 40.57 29.83 15.74
C ALA A 205 41.10 30.91 16.69
N LEU A 206 40.21 31.59 17.42
CA LEU A 206 40.59 32.59 18.43
C LEU A 206 41.35 31.95 19.60
N VAL A 207 40.87 30.81 20.11
CA VAL A 207 41.53 30.05 21.18
C VAL A 207 42.92 29.60 20.73
N ALA A 208 43.04 29.02 19.54
CA ALA A 208 44.32 28.59 18.98
C ALA A 208 45.31 29.74 18.84
N ARG A 209 44.86 30.91 18.35
CA ARG A 209 45.69 32.12 18.22
C ARG A 209 46.15 32.64 19.58
N ARG A 210 45.29 32.67 20.59
CA ARG A 210 45.65 33.08 21.97
C ARG A 210 46.73 32.18 22.56
N LEU A 211 46.66 30.88 22.27
CA LEU A 211 47.63 29.88 22.70
C LEU A 211 48.88 29.81 21.82
N LYS A 212 49.01 30.69 20.81
CA LYS A 212 50.15 30.77 19.89
C LYS A 212 50.41 29.47 19.11
N LEU A 213 49.35 28.71 18.81
CA LEU A 213 49.42 27.54 17.92
C LEU A 213 49.49 27.98 16.46
N SER A 214 50.30 27.29 15.66
CA SER A 214 50.32 27.52 14.21
C SER A 214 48.99 27.09 13.58
N PRO A 215 48.49 27.80 12.53
CA PRO A 215 47.16 27.54 11.95
C PRO A 215 46.95 26.12 11.42
N ASP A 216 48.02 25.44 11.04
CA ASP A 216 48.06 24.09 10.46
C ASP A 216 48.11 22.97 11.52
N ARG A 217 48.13 23.30 12.81
CA ARG A 217 48.26 22.32 13.90
C ARG A 217 46.93 21.78 14.41
N ILE A 218 45.82 22.45 14.10
CA ILE A 218 44.46 22.00 14.39
C ILE A 218 43.74 21.83 13.07
N VAL A 219 43.28 20.61 12.80
CA VAL A 219 42.62 20.24 11.54
C VAL A 219 41.17 19.92 11.82
N CYS A 220 40.25 20.66 11.19
CA CYS A 220 38.81 20.39 11.29
C CYS A 220 38.35 19.67 10.03
N THR A 221 37.97 18.40 10.13
CA THR A 221 37.55 17.60 8.96
C THR A 221 36.14 17.94 8.48
N GLY A 222 35.34 18.58 9.34
CA GLY A 222 33.91 18.75 9.11
C GLY A 222 33.14 17.44 9.30
N HIS A 223 31.97 17.35 8.67
CA HIS A 223 31.18 16.12 8.63
C HIS A 223 31.85 15.10 7.71
N VAL A 224 31.99 13.86 8.19
CA VAL A 224 32.61 12.76 7.47
C VAL A 224 31.65 11.57 7.44
N THR A 225 31.80 10.70 6.45
CA THR A 225 31.01 9.46 6.40
C THR A 225 31.39 8.52 7.53
N ASP A 226 30.50 7.61 7.91
CA ASP A 226 30.78 6.55 8.89
C ASP A 226 32.04 5.73 8.54
N GLN A 227 32.26 5.46 7.25
CA GLN A 227 33.45 4.76 6.77
C GLN A 227 34.72 5.58 6.99
N SER A 228 34.68 6.88 6.64
CA SER A 228 35.79 7.80 6.89
C SER A 228 36.05 7.96 8.39
N LEU A 229 35.02 7.94 9.23
CA LEU A 229 35.15 8.01 10.68
C LEU A 229 35.90 6.78 11.24
N VAL A 230 35.58 5.57 10.77
CA VAL A 230 36.31 4.33 11.13
C VAL A 230 37.78 4.45 10.74
N GLU A 231 38.06 4.93 9.54
CA GLU A 231 39.42 5.10 9.04
C GLU A 231 40.20 6.14 9.87
N LEU A 232 39.57 7.26 10.21
CA LEU A 232 40.15 8.31 11.05
C LEU A 232 40.42 7.80 12.47
N TYR A 233 39.52 7.02 13.07
CA TYR A 233 39.80 6.37 14.35
C TYR A 233 41.01 5.45 14.25
N CYS A 234 41.03 4.53 13.28
CA CYS A 234 42.12 3.56 13.10
C CYS A 234 43.48 4.22 12.80
N GLY A 235 43.48 5.37 12.12
CA GLY A 235 44.70 6.12 11.80
C GLY A 235 45.25 6.96 12.95
N ALA A 236 44.46 7.20 14.00
CA ALA A 236 44.84 8.06 15.10
C ALA A 236 45.90 7.44 16.02
N GLU A 237 46.78 8.28 16.54
CA GLU A 237 47.77 7.88 17.54
C GLU A 237 47.15 7.80 18.94
N LEU A 238 46.19 8.68 19.18
CA LEU A 238 45.45 8.81 20.43
C LEU A 238 44.09 9.42 20.14
N PHE A 239 43.04 8.87 20.74
CA PHE A 239 41.73 9.51 20.82
C PHE A 239 41.51 10.06 22.24
N VAL A 240 41.05 11.32 22.34
CA VAL A 240 40.83 12.01 23.61
C VAL A 240 39.39 12.50 23.70
N LEU A 241 38.67 12.07 24.75
CA LEU A 241 37.37 12.65 25.08
C LEU A 241 37.45 13.46 26.39
N PRO A 242 37.59 14.80 26.31
CA PRO A 242 37.80 15.68 27.47
C PRO A 242 36.50 16.14 28.13
N SER A 243 35.36 15.54 27.77
CA SER A 243 34.03 16.04 28.11
C SER A 243 33.79 16.07 29.62
N LEU A 244 33.21 17.17 30.09
CA LEU A 244 32.78 17.37 31.47
C LEU A 244 31.54 16.52 31.80
N GLN A 245 30.71 16.25 30.79
CA GLN A 245 29.50 15.45 30.96
C GLN A 245 29.08 14.73 29.67
N GLU A 246 28.79 13.44 29.80
CA GLU A 246 28.23 12.56 28.78
C GLU A 246 27.17 11.63 29.36
N GLY A 247 26.13 11.34 28.58
CA GLY A 247 25.18 10.27 28.89
C GLY A 247 25.81 8.88 28.85
N PHE A 248 26.68 8.63 27.86
CA PHE A 248 27.44 7.38 27.75
C PHE A 248 28.88 7.58 27.22
N GLY A 249 29.03 8.33 26.12
CA GLY A 249 30.34 8.53 25.49
C GLY A 249 30.65 7.53 24.37
N LEU A 250 29.70 7.33 23.44
CA LEU A 250 29.86 6.46 22.26
C LEU A 250 31.18 6.65 21.49
N PRO A 251 31.71 7.88 21.26
CA PRO A 251 32.98 8.06 20.57
C PRO A 251 34.18 7.34 21.22
N LEU A 252 34.19 7.18 22.55
CA LEU A 252 35.20 6.37 23.23
C LEU A 252 35.10 4.92 22.80
N LEU A 253 33.89 4.37 22.84
CA LEU A 253 33.64 2.98 22.54
C LEU A 253 33.95 2.66 21.07
N GLU A 254 33.61 3.57 20.15
CA GLU A 254 33.94 3.50 18.73
C GLU A 254 35.46 3.47 18.51
N ALA A 255 36.20 4.43 19.10
CA ALA A 255 37.67 4.49 19.01
C ALA A 255 38.34 3.25 19.61
N MET A 256 37.83 2.77 20.76
CA MET A 256 38.29 1.54 21.40
C MET A 256 38.06 0.31 20.52
N ALA A 257 36.89 0.20 19.88
CA ALA A 257 36.56 -0.88 18.96
C ALA A 257 37.46 -0.87 17.71
N CYS A 258 37.84 0.31 17.22
CA CYS A 258 38.80 0.50 16.13
C CYS A 258 40.26 0.20 16.51
N GLY A 259 40.58 -0.05 17.79
CA GLY A 259 41.93 -0.37 18.26
C GLY A 259 42.84 0.85 18.47
N THR A 260 42.26 2.03 18.63
CA THR A 260 42.97 3.28 18.93
C THR A 260 43.31 3.35 20.43
N ALA A 261 44.44 3.97 20.79
CA ALA A 261 44.71 4.28 22.20
C ALA A 261 43.73 5.37 22.65
N VAL A 262 43.05 5.16 23.77
CA VAL A 262 41.97 6.03 24.24
C VAL A 262 42.24 6.51 25.65
N ILE A 263 42.09 7.81 25.87
CA ILE A 263 42.05 8.45 27.19
C ILE A 263 40.83 9.34 27.30
N GLY A 264 40.31 9.54 28.52
CA GLY A 264 39.12 10.35 28.72
C GLY A 264 39.05 11.01 30.09
N ALA A 265 38.09 11.91 30.24
CA ALA A 265 37.86 12.62 31.49
C ALA A 265 37.41 11.69 32.63
N ARG A 266 37.84 11.96 33.87
CA ARG A 266 37.31 11.34 35.09
C ARG A 266 35.98 12.01 35.48
N ALA A 267 34.99 11.94 34.59
CA ALA A 267 33.68 12.58 34.77
C ALA A 267 32.55 11.77 34.12
N SER A 268 31.35 11.82 34.71
CA SER A 268 30.14 11.18 34.19
C SER A 268 30.30 9.68 33.87
N SER A 269 29.82 9.22 32.71
CA SER A 269 29.90 7.85 32.21
C SER A 269 31.27 7.47 31.60
N ILE A 270 32.23 8.38 31.52
CA ILE A 270 33.51 8.08 30.86
C ILE A 270 34.34 7.01 31.61
N PRO A 271 34.44 7.04 32.97
CA PRO A 271 35.13 6.00 33.73
C PRO A 271 34.55 4.60 33.52
N GLU A 272 33.21 4.48 33.45
CA GLU A 272 32.56 3.18 33.19
C GLU A 272 32.86 2.68 31.78
N VAL A 273 32.89 3.53 30.74
CA VAL A 273 33.15 3.05 29.37
C VAL A 273 34.62 2.61 29.23
N ILE A 274 35.57 3.44 29.68
CA ILE A 274 37.01 3.14 29.58
C ILE A 274 37.39 1.94 30.46
N GLY A 275 36.83 1.84 31.67
CA GLY A 275 37.06 0.72 32.58
C GLY A 275 38.52 0.59 33.05
N ARG A 276 39.28 1.68 33.06
CA ARG A 276 40.72 1.71 33.37
C ARG A 276 41.15 3.07 33.93
N ASP A 277 41.53 3.11 35.21
CA ASP A 277 41.79 4.37 35.95
C ASP A 277 42.99 5.17 35.47
N ASP A 278 44.07 4.50 35.04
CA ASP A 278 45.31 5.14 34.59
C ASP A 278 45.21 5.71 33.16
N ALA A 279 44.06 5.54 32.51
CA ALA A 279 43.67 6.18 31.24
C ALA A 279 42.74 7.40 31.43
N LEU A 280 42.48 7.80 32.68
CA LEU A 280 41.61 8.92 33.02
C LEU A 280 42.41 10.16 33.46
N PHE A 281 41.88 11.35 33.17
CA PHE A 281 42.45 12.63 33.60
C PHE A 281 41.40 13.57 34.19
N ASP A 282 41.82 14.59 34.94
CA ASP A 282 40.93 15.68 35.36
C ASP A 282 40.63 16.59 34.15
N PRO A 283 39.36 16.69 33.70
CA PRO A 283 39.01 17.52 32.54
C PRO A 283 39.07 19.03 32.81
N THR A 284 39.14 19.46 34.07
CA THR A 284 39.19 20.88 34.44
C THR A 284 40.59 21.46 34.46
N ASP A 285 41.62 20.60 34.39
CA ASP A 285 43.03 20.98 34.37
C ASP A 285 43.69 20.62 33.02
N PRO A 286 43.92 21.61 32.13
CA PRO A 286 44.64 21.39 30.88
C PRO A 286 46.02 20.75 31.04
N ALA A 287 46.70 20.95 32.17
CA ALA A 287 48.00 20.31 32.44
C ALA A 287 47.85 18.80 32.69
N ALA A 288 46.79 18.37 33.39
CA ALA A 288 46.47 16.97 33.57
C ALA A 288 46.14 16.28 32.23
N ILE A 289 45.33 16.91 31.38
CA ILE A 289 45.03 16.42 30.02
C ILE A 289 46.33 16.28 29.22
N ALA A 290 47.19 17.30 29.23
CA ALA A 290 48.46 17.30 28.51
C ALA A 290 49.42 16.21 29.02
N GLY A 291 49.46 15.99 30.33
CA GLY A 291 50.24 14.92 30.95
C GLY A 291 49.80 13.53 30.50
N ALA A 292 48.48 13.28 30.45
CA ALA A 292 47.92 12.02 29.95
C ALA A 292 48.22 11.82 28.46
N MET A 293 48.03 12.86 27.63
CA MET A 293 48.38 12.82 26.21
C MET A 293 49.88 12.51 26.01
N ARG A 294 50.75 13.21 26.74
CA ARG A 294 52.21 13.02 26.66
C ARG A 294 52.60 11.60 27.02
N ARG A 295 52.04 11.04 28.10
CA ARG A 295 52.31 9.66 28.50
C ARG A 295 51.99 8.68 27.38
N VAL A 296 50.86 8.82 26.69
CA VAL A 296 50.52 7.93 25.57
C VAL A 296 51.43 8.15 24.36
N LEU A 297 51.80 9.40 24.06
CA LEU A 297 52.64 9.72 22.90
C LEU A 297 54.13 9.37 23.09
N GLU A 298 54.61 9.27 24.34
CA GLU A 298 56.02 8.99 24.68
C GLU A 298 56.24 7.56 25.16
N ASP A 299 55.33 6.98 25.95
CA ASP A 299 55.42 5.61 26.45
C ASP A 299 54.72 4.63 25.50
N THR A 300 55.54 4.00 24.65
CA THR A 300 55.06 3.05 23.63
C THR A 300 54.41 1.82 24.25
N ASP A 301 54.87 1.36 25.42
CA ASP A 301 54.30 0.19 26.09
C ASP A 301 52.94 0.53 26.71
N PHE A 302 52.80 1.72 27.30
CA PHE A 302 51.51 2.21 27.78
C PHE A 302 50.51 2.37 26.62
N ALA A 303 50.91 3.00 25.51
CA ALA A 303 50.06 3.13 24.32
C ALA A 303 49.61 1.77 23.76
N ARG A 304 50.55 0.81 23.65
CA ARG A 304 50.24 -0.56 23.20
C ARG A 304 49.26 -1.24 24.15
N SER A 305 49.42 -1.05 25.46
CA SER A 305 48.50 -1.59 26.46
C SER A 305 47.08 -1.05 26.31
N LEU A 306 46.92 0.26 26.00
CA LEU A 306 45.61 0.87 25.76
C LEU A 306 44.96 0.35 24.47
N ARG A 307 45.74 0.23 23.38
CA ARG A 307 45.26 -0.34 22.10
C ARG A 307 44.82 -1.80 22.24
N HIS A 308 45.46 -2.56 23.13
CA HIS A 308 45.08 -3.94 23.43
C HIS A 308 43.80 -4.02 24.28
N HIS A 309 43.68 -3.14 25.29
CA HIS A 309 42.53 -3.04 26.18
C HIS A 309 41.25 -2.62 25.43
N GLY A 310 41.37 -1.65 24.52
CA GLY A 310 40.25 -1.04 23.79
C GLY A 310 39.24 -2.05 23.22
N PRO A 311 39.65 -2.91 22.28
CA PRO A 311 38.75 -3.88 21.65
C PRO A 311 38.19 -4.92 22.63
N GLN A 312 38.92 -5.27 23.68
CA GLN A 312 38.46 -6.22 24.71
C GLN A 312 37.35 -5.60 25.56
N ARG A 313 37.55 -4.36 26.00
CA ARG A 313 36.54 -3.60 26.74
C ARG A 313 35.32 -3.32 25.86
N ALA A 314 35.52 -2.97 24.59
CA ALA A 314 34.43 -2.69 23.67
C ALA A 314 33.47 -3.88 23.50
N ARG A 315 33.97 -5.11 23.51
CA ARG A 315 33.16 -6.35 23.44
C ARG A 315 32.22 -6.55 24.63
N ALA A 316 32.48 -5.92 25.77
CA ALA A 316 31.58 -5.97 26.92
C ALA A 316 30.26 -5.20 26.67
N PHE A 317 30.24 -4.34 25.65
CA PHE A 317 29.11 -3.52 25.24
C PHE A 317 28.54 -4.07 23.94
N SER A 318 27.28 -4.53 23.97
CA SER A 318 26.63 -5.08 22.78
C SER A 318 25.15 -4.72 22.75
N TRP A 319 24.63 -4.45 21.55
CA TRP A 319 23.20 -4.21 21.33
C TRP A 319 22.34 -5.40 21.76
N ALA A 320 22.83 -6.63 21.58
CA ALA A 320 22.16 -7.83 22.08
C ALA A 320 22.05 -7.85 23.61
N GLY A 321 23.11 -7.48 24.33
CA GLY A 321 23.09 -7.35 25.79
C GLY A 321 22.16 -6.23 26.26
N SER A 322 22.14 -5.08 25.58
CA SER A 322 21.22 -3.99 25.89
C SER A 322 19.76 -4.38 25.66
N ALA A 323 19.47 -5.05 24.54
CA ALA A 323 18.13 -5.56 24.24
C ALA A 323 17.67 -6.60 25.27
N SER A 324 18.55 -7.53 25.66
CA SER A 324 18.24 -8.53 26.70
C SER A 324 17.85 -7.87 28.02
N ARG A 325 18.64 -6.90 28.50
CA ARG A 325 18.33 -6.18 29.75
C ARG A 325 17.04 -5.36 29.66
N ALA A 326 16.75 -4.78 28.50
CA ALA A 326 15.49 -4.08 28.27
C ALA A 326 14.31 -5.05 28.31
N LEU A 327 14.43 -6.23 27.68
CA LEU A 327 13.44 -7.29 27.73
C LEU A 327 13.22 -7.81 29.15
N ASP A 328 14.29 -8.07 29.92
CA ASP A 328 14.18 -8.48 31.32
C ASP A 328 13.41 -7.43 32.15
N ALA A 329 13.67 -6.14 31.89
CA ALA A 329 12.92 -5.05 32.52
C ALA A 329 11.45 -5.02 32.07
N PHE A 330 11.18 -5.25 30.78
CA PHE A 330 9.81 -5.30 30.26
C PHE A 330 9.04 -6.48 30.85
N GLU A 331 9.66 -7.64 31.02
CA GLU A 331 9.04 -8.82 31.64
C GLU A 331 8.80 -8.60 33.14
N ALA A 332 9.71 -7.92 33.84
CA ALA A 332 9.55 -7.61 35.26
C ALA A 332 8.42 -6.58 35.54
N TYR A 333 8.22 -5.63 34.64
CA TYR A 333 7.21 -4.58 34.76
C TYR A 333 5.91 -4.88 34.02
N GLY A 334 5.97 -5.72 33.00
CA GLY A 334 4.83 -6.15 32.20
C GLY A 334 3.82 -6.87 33.08
N GLN A 335 2.56 -6.45 33.01
CA GLN A 335 1.50 -7.29 33.54
C GLN A 335 1.26 -8.39 32.50
N LEU A 336 1.50 -9.65 32.87
CA LEU A 336 0.96 -10.79 32.13
C LEU A 336 -0.57 -10.76 32.26
N HIS A 337 -1.22 -9.84 31.57
CA HIS A 337 -2.63 -9.97 31.33
C HIS A 337 -2.78 -11.12 30.33
N PRO A 338 -3.59 -12.15 30.62
CA PRO A 338 -4.03 -13.01 29.55
C PRO A 338 -4.70 -12.08 28.54
N ALA A 339 -4.09 -11.93 27.35
CA ALA A 339 -4.62 -11.09 26.29
C ALA A 339 -6.11 -11.39 26.18
N ALA A 340 -6.94 -10.37 26.40
CA ALA A 340 -8.37 -10.56 26.42
C ALA A 340 -8.77 -11.10 25.05
N LYS A 341 -9.14 -12.38 24.97
CA LYS A 341 -9.60 -13.01 23.73
C LYS A 341 -11.04 -12.59 23.49
N TRP A 342 -11.22 -11.30 23.23
CA TRP A 342 -12.50 -10.74 22.87
C TRP A 342 -12.85 -11.16 21.44
N GLY A 343 -14.12 -11.52 21.23
CA GLY A 343 -14.66 -11.54 19.88
C GLY A 343 -14.69 -10.11 19.33
N TRP A 344 -14.91 -9.99 18.02
CA TRP A 344 -15.00 -8.68 17.38
C TRP A 344 -16.07 -7.79 18.01
N ARG A 345 -17.18 -8.38 18.45
CA ARG A 345 -18.25 -7.68 19.14
C ARG A 345 -17.75 -6.99 20.41
N GLU A 346 -17.13 -7.72 21.33
CA GLU A 346 -16.63 -7.16 22.58
C GLU A 346 -15.54 -6.11 22.31
N THR A 347 -14.70 -6.33 21.30
CA THR A 347 -13.71 -5.35 20.83
C THR A 347 -14.38 -4.06 20.33
N SER A 348 -15.37 -4.16 19.45
CA SER A 348 -16.10 -2.99 18.91
C SER A 348 -16.80 -2.20 20.03
N GLU A 349 -17.49 -2.89 20.95
CA GLU A 349 -18.11 -2.26 22.12
C GLU A 349 -17.08 -1.55 23.01
N ALA A 350 -15.90 -2.14 23.20
CA ALA A 350 -14.81 -1.54 23.97
C ALA A 350 -14.21 -0.30 23.28
N LEU A 351 -14.05 -0.34 21.95
CA LEU A 351 -13.59 0.81 21.16
C LEU A 351 -14.56 1.99 21.26
N GLN A 352 -15.87 1.72 21.15
CA GLN A 352 -16.87 2.76 21.28
C GLN A 352 -16.84 3.42 22.68
N LYS A 353 -16.69 2.61 23.74
CA LYS A 353 -16.52 3.12 25.11
C LYS A 353 -15.25 3.97 25.24
N LYS A 354 -14.13 3.55 24.64
CA LYS A 354 -12.87 4.32 24.63
C LYS A 354 -12.99 5.63 23.86
N ARG A 355 -13.68 5.63 22.71
CA ARG A 355 -13.98 6.85 21.94
C ARG A 355 -14.76 7.84 22.80
N ALA A 356 -15.82 7.38 23.48
CA ALA A 356 -16.63 8.22 24.36
C ALA A 356 -15.81 8.80 25.54
N ALA A 357 -14.93 7.99 26.13
CA ALA A 357 -14.02 8.44 27.19
C ALA A 357 -13.02 9.50 26.67
N LEU A 358 -12.42 9.28 25.49
CA LEU A 358 -11.51 10.24 24.87
C LEU A 358 -12.21 11.58 24.58
N VAL A 359 -13.44 11.55 24.05
CA VAL A 359 -14.23 12.79 23.83
C VAL A 359 -14.46 13.53 25.15
N THR A 360 -14.72 12.81 26.23
CA THR A 360 -14.90 13.38 27.57
C THR A 360 -13.60 14.00 28.10
N ASP A 361 -12.47 13.30 27.97
CA ASP A 361 -11.15 13.80 28.37
C ASP A 361 -10.77 15.07 27.59
N LEU A 362 -11.01 15.09 26.27
CA LEU A 362 -10.80 16.26 25.44
C LEU A 362 -11.69 17.42 25.85
N ALA A 363 -12.98 17.18 26.14
CA ALA A 363 -13.89 18.22 26.62
C ALA A 363 -13.41 18.84 27.95
N HIS A 364 -12.91 18.02 28.88
CA HIS A 364 -12.32 18.51 30.13
C HIS A 364 -11.04 19.32 29.89
N ALA A 365 -10.15 18.84 29.01
CA ALA A 365 -8.92 19.55 28.65
C ALA A 365 -9.24 20.90 27.98
N CYS A 366 -10.30 20.98 27.17
CA CYS A 366 -10.76 22.22 26.54
C CYS A 366 -11.23 23.27 27.57
N GLY A 367 -11.74 22.84 28.73
CA GLY A 367 -12.16 23.73 29.82
C GLY A 367 -11.03 24.54 30.48
N SER A 368 -9.77 24.29 30.11
CA SER A 368 -8.59 24.94 30.67
C SER A 368 -8.18 26.20 29.89
N ARG A 369 -8.77 27.38 30.15
CA ARG A 369 -8.31 28.77 29.82
C ARG A 369 -7.68 29.10 28.42
N VAL A 370 -7.57 28.18 27.48
CA VAL A 370 -6.92 28.33 26.18
C VAL A 370 -8.01 28.47 25.12
N PRO A 371 -8.00 29.54 24.29
CA PRO A 371 -8.93 29.67 23.17
C PRO A 371 -8.78 28.49 22.20
N VAL A 372 -9.88 27.84 21.84
CA VAL A 372 -9.91 26.76 20.85
C VAL A 372 -10.67 27.25 19.63
N ALA A 373 -10.06 27.16 18.45
CA ALA A 373 -10.72 27.50 17.19
C ALA A 373 -11.54 26.33 16.65
N ASP A 374 -12.64 26.60 15.94
CA ASP A 374 -13.44 25.57 15.26
C ASP A 374 -12.59 24.71 14.31
N THR A 375 -11.60 25.34 13.66
CA THR A 375 -10.64 24.65 12.78
C THR A 375 -9.80 23.61 13.53
N ASP A 376 -9.46 23.85 14.80
CA ASP A 376 -8.71 22.89 15.61
C ASP A 376 -9.60 21.72 16.03
N LEU A 377 -10.88 21.98 16.36
CA LEU A 377 -11.85 20.94 16.68
C LEU A 377 -12.08 20.00 15.48
N VAL A 378 -12.22 20.56 14.28
CA VAL A 378 -12.35 19.78 13.05
C VAL A 378 -11.11 18.92 12.80
N GLN A 379 -9.91 19.47 12.97
CA GLN A 379 -8.67 18.70 12.81
C GLN A 379 -8.54 17.55 13.81
N VAL A 380 -8.93 17.78 15.08
CA VAL A 380 -8.95 16.74 16.10
C VAL A 380 -9.97 15.65 15.73
N ALA A 381 -11.18 16.02 15.29
CA ALA A 381 -12.19 15.05 14.87
C ALA A 381 -11.70 14.18 13.69
N VAL A 382 -11.10 14.79 12.67
CA VAL A 382 -10.52 14.06 11.52
C VAL A 382 -9.38 13.14 11.95
N ALA A 383 -8.50 13.59 12.86
CA ALA A 383 -7.42 12.76 13.38
C ALA A 383 -7.94 11.59 14.23
N MET A 384 -8.99 11.81 15.03
CA MET A 384 -9.64 10.77 15.84
C MET A 384 -10.26 9.69 14.96
N ASP A 385 -10.99 10.08 13.92
CA ASP A 385 -11.67 9.16 13.00
C ASP A 385 -10.64 8.28 12.28
N ALA A 386 -9.62 8.89 11.67
CA ALA A 386 -8.53 8.16 11.00
C ALA A 386 -7.74 7.23 11.95
N ASN A 387 -7.65 7.57 13.24
CA ASN A 387 -7.03 6.71 14.25
C ASN A 387 -7.94 5.55 14.65
N GLU A 388 -9.25 5.77 14.72
CA GLU A 388 -10.23 4.72 15.01
C GLU A 388 -10.28 3.69 13.87
N ASP A 389 -10.25 4.13 12.61
CA ASP A 389 -10.20 3.23 11.46
C ASP A 389 -8.96 2.35 11.47
N LEU A 390 -7.78 2.96 11.67
CA LEU A 390 -6.53 2.23 11.79
C LEU A 390 -6.57 1.21 12.94
N LEU A 391 -7.20 1.58 14.05
CA LEU A 391 -7.34 0.73 15.22
C LEU A 391 -8.29 -0.45 14.93
N ARG A 392 -9.43 -0.20 14.29
CA ARG A 392 -10.36 -1.25 13.83
C ARG A 392 -9.64 -2.22 12.90
N ASP A 393 -8.88 -1.73 11.94
CA ASP A 393 -8.13 -2.57 11.00
C ASP A 393 -7.08 -3.46 11.69
N VAL A 394 -6.35 -2.91 12.66
CA VAL A 394 -5.39 -3.67 13.45
C VAL A 394 -6.08 -4.72 14.31
N LEU A 395 -7.13 -4.33 15.04
CA LEU A 395 -7.80 -5.21 15.99
C LEU A 395 -8.65 -6.29 15.31
N ARG A 396 -9.25 -6.01 14.15
CA ARG A 396 -9.93 -7.03 13.33
C ARG A 396 -9.01 -8.23 13.13
N ARG A 397 -7.73 -7.99 12.77
CA ARG A 397 -6.73 -9.01 12.44
C ARG A 397 -5.88 -9.50 13.61
N GLN A 398 -6.09 -8.99 14.83
CA GLN A 398 -5.28 -9.35 16.00
C GLN A 398 -5.32 -10.86 16.33
N HIS A 399 -6.44 -11.52 16.04
CA HIS A 399 -6.60 -12.96 16.20
C HIS A 399 -6.77 -13.66 14.84
N PRO A 400 -6.32 -14.90 14.66
CA PRO A 400 -6.57 -15.64 13.43
C PRO A 400 -8.07 -15.81 13.19
N LEU A 401 -8.48 -15.87 11.91
CA LEU A 401 -9.82 -16.26 11.53
C LEU A 401 -10.05 -17.73 11.96
N PRO A 402 -11.20 -18.09 12.57
CA PRO A 402 -11.50 -19.47 12.91
C PRO A 402 -11.42 -20.40 11.69
N GLN A 403 -11.18 -21.69 11.91
CA GLN A 403 -11.21 -22.68 10.82
C GLN A 403 -12.57 -22.66 10.09
N PHE A 404 -13.66 -22.58 10.86
CA PHE A 404 -15.03 -22.47 10.36
C PHE A 404 -15.62 -21.13 10.83
N PRO A 405 -15.36 -20.01 10.11
CA PRO A 405 -15.90 -18.72 10.50
C PRO A 405 -17.43 -18.70 10.40
N SER A 406 -18.05 -17.89 11.26
CA SER A 406 -19.43 -17.47 11.05
C SER A 406 -19.52 -16.53 9.85
N TRP A 407 -20.47 -16.79 8.96
CA TRP A 407 -20.56 -16.10 7.67
C TRP A 407 -21.96 -15.56 7.45
N ARG A 408 -22.08 -14.23 7.38
CA ARG A 408 -23.31 -13.54 7.08
C ARG A 408 -23.34 -13.16 5.60
N VAL A 409 -24.28 -13.73 4.86
CA VAL A 409 -24.57 -13.38 3.45
C VAL A 409 -25.73 -12.40 3.46
N GLU A 410 -25.55 -11.24 2.83
CA GLU A 410 -26.55 -10.18 2.76
C GLU A 410 -26.92 -9.83 1.31
N GLY A 411 -28.23 -9.82 1.04
CA GLY A 411 -28.79 -9.45 -0.25
C GLY A 411 -30.18 -10.06 -0.46
N PRO A 412 -30.87 -9.74 -1.57
CA PRO A 412 -32.11 -10.44 -1.93
C PRO A 412 -31.80 -11.93 -2.18
N PHE A 413 -32.72 -12.84 -1.88
CA PHE A 413 -32.51 -14.29 -2.10
C PHE A 413 -33.76 -15.09 -2.51
N ASP A 414 -34.93 -14.49 -2.37
CA ASP A 414 -36.27 -15.11 -2.39
C ASP A 414 -37.05 -14.89 -3.70
N SER A 415 -36.38 -14.50 -4.78
CA SER A 415 -37.01 -14.28 -6.09
C SER A 415 -36.28 -14.99 -7.24
N SER A 416 -36.87 -14.97 -8.44
CA SER A 416 -36.26 -15.46 -9.69
C SER A 416 -35.15 -14.55 -10.22
N TYR A 417 -34.92 -13.40 -9.60
CA TYR A 417 -33.90 -12.45 -9.99
C TYR A 417 -32.49 -13.04 -9.85
N SER A 418 -31.56 -12.66 -10.72
CA SER A 418 -30.22 -13.25 -10.77
C SER A 418 -29.39 -12.98 -9.50
N LEU A 419 -29.48 -11.80 -8.89
CA LEU A 419 -28.82 -11.55 -7.60
C LEU A 419 -29.37 -12.46 -6.50
N ALA A 420 -30.69 -12.69 -6.51
CA ALA A 420 -31.33 -13.58 -5.56
C ALA A 420 -30.86 -15.03 -5.69
N LEU A 421 -30.69 -15.50 -6.94
CA LEU A 421 -30.08 -16.79 -7.22
C LEU A 421 -28.64 -16.87 -6.70
N VAL A 422 -27.81 -15.87 -6.96
CA VAL A 422 -26.40 -15.88 -6.54
C VAL A 422 -26.29 -15.91 -5.02
N ASN A 423 -27.03 -15.06 -4.30
CA ASN A 423 -27.01 -15.02 -2.84
C ASN A 423 -27.44 -16.35 -2.22
N ARG A 424 -28.57 -16.93 -2.67
CA ARG A 424 -29.08 -18.19 -2.07
C ARG A 424 -28.16 -19.37 -2.35
N GLU A 425 -27.65 -19.51 -3.57
CA GLU A 425 -26.82 -20.66 -3.94
C GLU A 425 -25.42 -20.56 -3.35
N LEU A 426 -24.86 -19.34 -3.24
CA LEU A 426 -23.63 -19.12 -2.49
C LEU A 426 -23.82 -19.46 -1.00
N ALA A 427 -24.93 -19.04 -0.39
CA ALA A 427 -25.22 -19.36 1.01
C ALA A 427 -25.32 -20.88 1.25
N ARG A 428 -25.96 -21.63 0.34
CA ARG A 428 -25.97 -23.10 0.39
C ARG A 428 -24.58 -23.69 0.25
N ALA A 429 -23.77 -23.20 -0.69
CA ALA A 429 -22.45 -23.73 -0.92
C ALA A 429 -21.49 -23.46 0.25
N LEU A 430 -21.58 -22.28 0.87
CA LEU A 430 -20.85 -21.97 2.11
C LEU A 430 -21.30 -22.87 3.27
N ASP A 431 -22.61 -23.10 3.42
CA ASP A 431 -23.16 -23.99 4.45
C ASP A 431 -22.71 -25.45 4.24
N ALA A 432 -22.65 -25.92 2.98
CA ALA A 432 -22.16 -27.23 2.61
C ALA A 432 -20.65 -27.43 2.90
N GLN A 433 -19.88 -26.34 3.00
CA GLN A 433 -18.47 -26.35 3.44
C GLN A 433 -18.32 -26.44 4.97
N GLY A 434 -19.44 -26.55 5.71
CA GLY A 434 -19.47 -26.66 7.18
C GLY A 434 -19.41 -25.32 7.91
N LEU A 435 -19.67 -24.19 7.22
CA LEU A 435 -19.65 -22.87 7.82
C LEU A 435 -20.95 -22.57 8.59
N ASN A 436 -20.87 -21.73 9.62
CA ASN A 436 -22.04 -21.18 10.31
C ASN A 436 -22.63 -20.02 9.48
N VAL A 437 -23.49 -20.34 8.51
CA VAL A 437 -24.07 -19.34 7.59
C VAL A 437 -25.36 -18.72 8.12
N LEU A 438 -25.41 -17.39 8.05
CA LEU A 438 -26.58 -16.53 8.31
C LEU A 438 -26.97 -15.86 6.99
N LEU A 439 -28.24 -15.94 6.59
CA LEU A 439 -28.73 -15.32 5.35
C LEU A 439 -29.72 -14.19 5.65
N HIS A 440 -29.32 -12.95 5.36
CA HIS A 440 -30.11 -11.76 5.70
C HIS A 440 -30.67 -11.07 4.45
N SER A 441 -31.95 -10.74 4.52
CA SER A 441 -32.69 -10.09 3.43
C SER A 441 -32.52 -8.58 3.48
N THR A 442 -31.92 -8.00 2.46
CA THR A 442 -31.67 -6.56 2.36
C THR A 442 -31.35 -6.18 0.93
N ASP A 443 -31.62 -4.93 0.53
CA ASP A 443 -31.25 -4.38 -0.76
C ASP A 443 -30.62 -2.97 -0.62
N GLY A 444 -30.51 -2.25 -1.75
CA GLY A 444 -29.96 -0.90 -1.73
C GLY A 444 -30.84 0.12 -1.01
N SER A 445 -32.14 -0.15 -0.84
CA SER A 445 -33.09 0.69 -0.10
C SER A 445 -33.11 0.38 1.40
N GLY A 446 -32.75 -0.85 1.79
CA GLY A 446 -32.65 -1.26 3.18
C GLY A 446 -33.08 -2.71 3.41
N ASP A 447 -33.33 -3.05 4.67
CA ASP A 447 -33.81 -4.36 5.07
C ASP A 447 -35.29 -4.54 4.70
N PHE A 448 -35.66 -5.76 4.29
CA PHE A 448 -37.05 -6.12 3.97
C PHE A 448 -37.35 -7.57 4.39
N ASP A 449 -38.62 -7.86 4.65
CA ASP A 449 -39.07 -9.22 5.03
C ASP A 449 -39.00 -10.17 3.82
N ALA A 450 -38.44 -11.36 4.02
CA ALA A 450 -38.39 -12.39 2.99
C ALA A 450 -39.76 -13.02 2.74
N ASP A 451 -40.03 -13.42 1.49
CA ASP A 451 -41.29 -14.01 1.06
C ASP A 451 -41.61 -15.31 1.84
N PRO A 452 -42.71 -15.33 2.64
CA PRO A 452 -43.12 -16.51 3.39
C PRO A 452 -43.39 -17.75 2.53
N GLU A 453 -43.93 -17.57 1.31
CA GLU A 453 -44.20 -18.69 0.39
C GLU A 453 -42.90 -19.31 -0.11
N PHE A 454 -41.91 -18.46 -0.44
CA PHE A 454 -40.59 -18.92 -0.83
C PHE A 454 -39.91 -19.70 0.31
N LEU A 455 -39.91 -19.15 1.53
CA LEU A 455 -39.33 -19.81 2.71
C LEU A 455 -40.01 -21.16 3.01
N ALA A 456 -41.32 -21.27 2.81
CA ALA A 456 -42.04 -22.53 2.97
C ALA A 456 -41.61 -23.58 1.93
N SER A 457 -41.31 -23.14 0.70
CA SER A 457 -40.86 -24.01 -0.40
C SER A 457 -39.42 -24.52 -0.22
N ASP A 458 -38.58 -23.80 0.54
CA ASP A 458 -37.17 -24.15 0.73
C ASP A 458 -36.74 -24.14 2.20
N GLN A 459 -36.80 -25.33 2.82
CA GLN A 459 -36.47 -25.52 4.23
C GLN A 459 -35.01 -25.22 4.58
N GLN A 460 -34.07 -25.40 3.64
CA GLN A 460 -32.67 -25.10 3.90
C GLN A 460 -32.46 -23.59 3.98
N ILE A 461 -33.02 -22.81 3.04
CA ILE A 461 -32.96 -21.35 3.05
C ILE A 461 -33.70 -20.79 4.27
N ALA A 462 -34.87 -21.30 4.61
CA ALA A 462 -35.59 -20.89 5.83
C ALA A 462 -34.75 -21.10 7.10
N ARG A 463 -34.00 -22.20 7.19
CA ARG A 463 -33.06 -22.44 8.30
C ARG A 463 -31.90 -21.44 8.32
N LEU A 464 -31.33 -21.08 7.17
CA LEU A 464 -30.25 -20.08 7.10
C LEU A 464 -30.75 -18.67 7.44
N HIS A 465 -31.96 -18.33 6.99
CA HIS A 465 -32.58 -17.04 7.25
C HIS A 465 -32.96 -16.84 8.72
N SER A 466 -33.59 -17.85 9.34
CA SER A 466 -33.95 -17.80 10.76
C SER A 466 -32.74 -17.65 11.71
N ARG A 467 -31.54 -18.11 11.30
CA ARG A 467 -30.29 -17.85 12.04
C ARG A 467 -29.84 -16.39 11.98
N ALA A 468 -30.22 -15.66 10.92
CA ALA A 468 -29.91 -14.24 10.78
C ALA A 468 -30.83 -13.37 11.66
N SER A 469 -32.06 -13.82 11.91
CA SER A 469 -33.05 -13.10 12.73
C SER A 469 -32.52 -12.83 14.14
N GLY A 470 -32.39 -11.56 14.50
CA GLY A 470 -31.89 -11.13 15.81
C GLY A 470 -30.36 -11.10 15.96
N SER A 471 -29.59 -11.44 14.91
CA SER A 471 -28.13 -11.31 14.91
C SER A 471 -27.69 -10.02 14.22
N ALA A 472 -27.05 -9.12 14.98
CA ALA A 472 -26.40 -7.95 14.41
C ALA A 472 -25.18 -8.32 13.54
N PRO A 473 -24.80 -7.51 12.53
CA PRO A 473 -23.62 -7.77 11.70
C PRO A 473 -22.34 -8.01 12.51
N VAL A 474 -22.14 -7.24 13.59
CA VAL A 474 -20.96 -7.34 14.49
C VAL A 474 -20.76 -8.73 15.12
N ALA A 475 -21.79 -9.58 15.13
CA ALA A 475 -21.70 -10.94 15.65
C ALA A 475 -21.06 -11.94 14.66
N ALA A 476 -20.92 -11.59 13.38
CA ALA A 476 -20.32 -12.45 12.36
C ALA A 476 -18.81 -12.19 12.19
N ASP A 477 -18.05 -13.26 11.94
CA ASP A 477 -16.64 -13.16 11.55
C ASP A 477 -16.48 -12.56 10.15
N VAL A 478 -17.39 -12.92 9.24
CA VAL A 478 -17.39 -12.44 7.87
C VAL A 478 -18.79 -11.97 7.49
N CYS A 479 -18.92 -10.76 6.96
CA CYS A 479 -20.11 -10.30 6.27
C CYS A 479 -19.78 -10.06 4.80
N SER A 480 -20.49 -10.76 3.94
CA SER A 480 -20.39 -10.63 2.49
C SER A 480 -21.69 -10.14 1.91
N ARG A 481 -21.65 -9.13 1.05
CA ARG A 481 -22.86 -8.48 0.54
C ARG A 481 -22.92 -8.46 -0.99
N LEU A 482 -24.10 -8.70 -1.56
CA LEU A 482 -24.39 -8.55 -2.99
C LEU A 482 -25.82 -8.03 -3.17
N LEU A 483 -25.94 -6.75 -3.52
CA LEU A 483 -27.20 -6.05 -3.70
C LEU A 483 -27.05 -4.89 -4.71
N TYR A 484 -28.18 -4.32 -5.14
CA TYR A 484 -28.21 -3.16 -6.03
C TYR A 484 -29.27 -2.14 -5.58
N PRO A 485 -28.98 -0.82 -5.62
CA PRO A 485 -27.64 -0.21 -5.73
C PRO A 485 -26.71 -0.65 -4.59
N PRO A 486 -25.38 -0.69 -4.78
CA PRO A 486 -24.44 -1.12 -3.75
C PRO A 486 -24.49 -0.19 -2.51
N ARG A 487 -24.34 -0.80 -1.33
CA ARG A 487 -24.36 -0.14 -0.02
C ARG A 487 -23.37 -0.83 0.89
N VAL A 488 -22.39 -0.10 1.43
CA VAL A 488 -21.30 -0.68 2.26
C VAL A 488 -21.01 0.07 3.57
N ALA A 489 -21.41 1.34 3.68
CA ALA A 489 -21.08 2.19 4.83
C ALA A 489 -21.63 1.69 6.18
N ASP A 490 -22.71 0.91 6.17
CA ASP A 490 -23.34 0.33 7.37
C ASP A 490 -22.82 -1.08 7.71
N MET A 491 -21.84 -1.62 6.98
CA MET A 491 -21.27 -2.93 7.27
C MET A 491 -20.37 -2.85 8.51
N ASP A 492 -20.69 -3.60 9.57
CA ASP A 492 -19.93 -3.57 10.83
C ASP A 492 -19.56 -4.97 11.34
N SER A 493 -19.05 -5.83 10.46
CA SER A 493 -18.51 -7.15 10.85
C SER A 493 -17.00 -7.11 11.01
N ARG A 494 -16.45 -8.23 11.48
CA ARG A 494 -15.00 -8.37 11.66
C ARG A 494 -14.26 -8.33 10.32
N PHE A 495 -14.87 -8.90 9.28
CA PHE A 495 -14.42 -8.79 7.89
C PHE A 495 -15.60 -8.48 6.98
N ASN A 496 -15.57 -7.33 6.32
CA ASN A 496 -16.58 -6.87 5.38
C ASN A 496 -16.07 -7.03 3.94
N LEU A 497 -16.85 -7.66 3.09
CA LEU A 497 -16.57 -7.73 1.65
C LEU A 497 -17.82 -7.68 0.78
N LEU A 498 -17.64 -7.33 -0.49
CA LEU A 498 -18.61 -7.65 -1.52
C LEU A 498 -18.28 -9.02 -2.12
N HIS A 499 -19.27 -9.87 -2.34
CA HIS A 499 -19.10 -11.19 -2.94
C HIS A 499 -19.78 -11.27 -4.29
N ALA A 500 -19.22 -12.08 -5.19
CA ALA A 500 -19.71 -12.24 -6.56
C ALA A 500 -20.18 -10.91 -7.17
N TYR A 501 -19.41 -9.83 -6.93
CA TYR A 501 -19.80 -8.49 -7.35
C TYR A 501 -19.97 -8.46 -8.86
N ALA A 502 -21.11 -7.93 -9.29
CA ALA A 502 -21.52 -7.88 -10.67
C ALA A 502 -21.40 -6.45 -11.19
N TRP A 503 -20.72 -6.30 -12.32
CA TRP A 503 -20.63 -5.06 -13.06
C TRP A 503 -20.45 -5.37 -14.55
N GLU A 504 -20.98 -4.55 -15.44
CA GLU A 504 -20.91 -4.85 -16.88
C GLU A 504 -20.01 -3.88 -17.65
N GLU A 505 -20.00 -2.62 -17.25
CA GLU A 505 -19.33 -1.55 -17.99
C GLU A 505 -17.84 -1.41 -17.62
N SER A 506 -17.10 -0.59 -18.37
CA SER A 506 -15.65 -0.40 -18.13
C SER A 506 -15.32 0.57 -16.99
N ALA A 507 -16.28 1.34 -16.51
CA ALA A 507 -16.11 2.32 -15.44
C ALA A 507 -17.19 2.16 -14.37
N VAL A 508 -16.86 2.45 -13.12
CA VAL A 508 -17.75 2.41 -11.95
C VAL A 508 -17.96 3.85 -11.44
N PRO A 509 -19.15 4.24 -10.95
CA PRO A 509 -19.38 5.55 -10.34
C PRO A 509 -18.36 5.87 -9.23
N GLU A 510 -17.79 7.09 -9.27
CA GLU A 510 -16.71 7.50 -8.35
C GLU A 510 -17.13 7.43 -6.87
N ALA A 511 -18.38 7.79 -6.57
CA ALA A 511 -18.92 7.69 -5.21
C ALA A 511 -18.87 6.25 -4.67
N TRP A 512 -19.17 5.26 -5.51
CA TRP A 512 -19.09 3.86 -5.10
C TRP A 512 -17.64 3.39 -4.94
N VAL A 513 -16.73 3.87 -5.80
CA VAL A 513 -15.29 3.59 -5.66
C VAL A 513 -14.75 4.12 -4.32
N ALA A 514 -15.17 5.34 -3.93
CA ALA A 514 -14.82 5.92 -2.63
C ALA A 514 -15.35 5.05 -1.48
N ASP A 515 -16.65 4.73 -1.49
CA ASP A 515 -17.27 3.86 -0.49
C ASP A 515 -16.59 2.49 -0.38
N PHE A 516 -16.23 1.88 -1.51
CA PHE A 516 -15.54 0.59 -1.53
C PHE A 516 -14.16 0.68 -0.87
N ASN A 517 -13.41 1.74 -1.17
CA ASN A 517 -12.08 1.93 -0.60
C ASN A 517 -12.09 2.25 0.90
N GLU A 518 -13.20 2.79 1.40
CA GLU A 518 -13.37 3.20 2.79
C GLU A 518 -13.93 2.08 3.67
N PHE A 519 -15.00 1.40 3.24
CA PHE A 519 -15.82 0.60 4.15
C PHE A 519 -15.63 -0.92 4.08
N VAL A 520 -15.00 -1.45 3.03
CA VAL A 520 -14.80 -2.91 2.86
C VAL A 520 -13.33 -3.30 2.72
N GLN A 521 -13.00 -4.51 3.17
CA GLN A 521 -11.61 -5.02 3.16
C GLN A 521 -11.27 -5.80 1.88
N GLY A 522 -12.27 -6.11 1.04
CA GLY A 522 -12.06 -6.73 -0.25
C GLY A 522 -13.34 -6.83 -1.07
N ILE A 523 -13.17 -7.08 -2.37
CA ILE A 523 -14.28 -7.42 -3.28
C ILE A 523 -13.91 -8.68 -4.05
N SER A 524 -14.77 -9.69 -3.97
CA SER A 524 -14.70 -10.83 -4.87
C SER A 524 -15.75 -10.66 -5.96
N ALA A 525 -15.33 -10.75 -7.23
CA ALA A 525 -16.17 -10.46 -8.38
C ALA A 525 -16.58 -11.72 -9.15
N LEU A 526 -17.55 -11.54 -10.05
CA LEU A 526 -18.03 -12.58 -10.97
C LEU A 526 -17.03 -13.01 -12.04
N SER A 527 -16.14 -12.12 -12.47
CA SER A 527 -15.24 -12.40 -13.58
C SER A 527 -13.97 -11.55 -13.54
N THR A 528 -12.98 -11.97 -14.33
CA THR A 528 -11.75 -11.19 -14.52
C THR A 528 -12.03 -9.80 -15.12
N HIS A 529 -13.06 -9.69 -15.96
CA HIS A 529 -13.53 -8.43 -16.53
C HIS A 529 -14.02 -7.44 -15.46
N VAL A 530 -14.82 -7.91 -14.50
CA VAL A 530 -15.30 -7.05 -13.40
C VAL A 530 -14.16 -6.59 -12.52
N VAL A 531 -13.21 -7.48 -12.18
CA VAL A 531 -12.00 -7.09 -11.43
C VAL A 531 -11.23 -6.02 -12.19
N LYS A 532 -11.05 -6.19 -13.50
CA LYS A 532 -10.39 -5.19 -14.34
C LYS A 532 -11.12 -3.84 -14.27
N ALA A 533 -12.44 -3.81 -14.44
CA ALA A 533 -13.23 -2.58 -14.38
C ALA A 533 -13.12 -1.87 -13.00
N LEU A 534 -13.11 -2.64 -11.90
CA LEU A 534 -12.92 -2.10 -10.54
C LEU A 534 -11.51 -1.51 -10.36
N VAL A 535 -10.46 -2.23 -10.76
CA VAL A 535 -9.07 -1.72 -10.74
C VAL A 535 -8.98 -0.43 -11.54
N ASP A 536 -9.45 -0.49 -12.79
CA ASP A 536 -9.32 0.62 -13.72
C ASP A 536 -10.08 1.85 -13.25
N SER A 537 -11.17 1.68 -12.47
CA SER A 537 -11.94 2.77 -11.86
C SER A 537 -11.32 3.35 -10.59
N GLY A 538 -10.28 2.72 -10.03
CA GLY A 538 -9.57 3.21 -8.85
C GLY A 538 -9.95 2.53 -7.53
N VAL A 539 -10.55 1.33 -7.56
CA VAL A 539 -10.72 0.52 -6.36
C VAL A 539 -9.37 -0.04 -5.93
N ALA A 540 -8.84 0.47 -4.83
CA ALA A 540 -7.47 0.29 -4.34
C ALA A 540 -7.31 -0.78 -3.24
N ILE A 541 -8.43 -1.39 -2.84
CA ILE A 541 -8.48 -2.52 -1.91
C ILE A 541 -8.24 -3.86 -2.63
N PRO A 542 -7.98 -4.96 -1.92
CA PRO A 542 -7.82 -6.26 -2.55
C PRO A 542 -9.05 -6.72 -3.36
N LEU A 543 -8.79 -7.24 -4.57
CA LEU A 543 -9.81 -7.71 -5.50
C LEU A 543 -9.58 -9.17 -5.88
N GLY A 544 -10.65 -9.96 -5.93
CA GLY A 544 -10.68 -11.40 -6.17
C GLY A 544 -11.65 -11.81 -7.28
N VAL A 545 -11.49 -13.01 -7.86
CA VAL A 545 -12.53 -13.63 -8.69
C VAL A 545 -13.01 -14.90 -7.97
N CYS A 546 -14.27 -14.90 -7.50
CA CYS A 546 -14.91 -16.13 -7.04
C CYS A 546 -15.72 -16.79 -8.15
N GLY A 547 -16.16 -16.04 -9.16
CA GLY A 547 -17.04 -16.56 -10.21
C GLY A 547 -18.51 -16.62 -9.78
N ALA A 548 -19.35 -17.19 -10.65
CA ALA A 548 -20.69 -17.68 -10.34
C ALA A 548 -20.79 -19.18 -10.63
N GLY A 549 -21.55 -19.89 -9.80
CA GLY A 549 -21.82 -21.30 -9.99
C GLY A 549 -22.96 -21.51 -10.98
N VAL A 550 -22.85 -22.53 -11.83
CA VAL A 550 -23.82 -22.80 -12.90
C VAL A 550 -24.44 -24.20 -12.78
N ASP A 551 -23.99 -25.01 -11.83
CA ASP A 551 -24.42 -26.39 -11.61
C ASP A 551 -25.83 -26.52 -11.02
N HIS A 552 -26.39 -25.45 -10.46
CA HIS A 552 -27.81 -25.38 -10.12
C HIS A 552 -28.70 -25.68 -11.35
N TRP A 553 -28.23 -25.34 -12.56
CA TRP A 553 -28.95 -25.62 -13.79
C TRP A 553 -29.15 -27.12 -14.06
N GLU A 554 -28.20 -27.96 -13.64
CA GLU A 554 -28.29 -29.42 -13.83
C GLU A 554 -29.37 -30.04 -12.95
N SER A 555 -29.66 -29.46 -11.78
CA SER A 555 -30.75 -29.94 -10.89
C SER A 555 -32.17 -29.62 -11.40
N ILE A 556 -32.30 -28.72 -12.36
CA ILE A 556 -33.62 -28.35 -12.92
C ILE A 556 -34.02 -29.39 -13.97
N ALA A 557 -35.19 -30.02 -13.81
CA ALA A 557 -35.78 -30.84 -14.87
C ALA A 557 -36.46 -29.94 -15.91
N ALA A 558 -36.31 -30.25 -17.21
CA ALA A 558 -37.03 -29.54 -18.26
C ALA A 558 -38.53 -29.87 -18.18
N ALA A 559 -39.39 -28.84 -18.30
CA ALA A 559 -40.84 -29.02 -18.25
C ALA A 559 -41.38 -29.85 -19.45
N GLU A 560 -42.41 -30.65 -19.21
CA GLU A 560 -43.19 -31.34 -20.26
C GLU A 560 -44.18 -30.39 -20.95
N GLY A 561 -44.65 -30.72 -22.17
CA GLY A 561 -45.65 -29.92 -22.92
C GLY A 561 -45.39 -29.84 -24.44
N THR A 562 -45.87 -28.80 -25.13
CA THR A 562 -45.79 -28.67 -26.61
C THR A 562 -44.52 -28.00 -27.14
N SER A 563 -43.98 -28.51 -28.25
CA SER A 563 -42.83 -27.90 -28.95
C SER A 563 -43.17 -26.55 -29.57
N LEU A 564 -42.20 -25.62 -29.57
CA LEU A 564 -42.31 -24.35 -30.29
C LEU A 564 -42.52 -24.60 -31.79
N GLN A 565 -43.40 -23.82 -32.43
CA GLN A 565 -43.59 -23.84 -33.88
C GLN A 565 -42.45 -23.08 -34.59
N GLN A 566 -41.25 -23.63 -34.49
CA GLN A 566 -40.04 -23.13 -35.13
C GLN A 566 -39.74 -23.84 -36.46
N ARG A 567 -38.88 -23.23 -37.27
CA ARG A 567 -38.33 -23.78 -38.50
C ARG A 567 -37.20 -24.79 -38.20
N GLY A 568 -36.61 -25.38 -39.23
CA GLY A 568 -35.65 -26.49 -39.11
C GLY A 568 -34.41 -26.18 -38.26
N PHE A 569 -33.90 -24.95 -38.29
CA PHE A 569 -32.77 -24.52 -37.46
C PHE A 569 -33.13 -23.30 -36.60
N SER A 570 -32.65 -23.26 -35.36
CA SER A 570 -33.13 -22.29 -34.37
C SER A 570 -32.00 -21.58 -33.61
N PHE A 571 -32.01 -20.25 -33.71
CA PHE A 571 -31.20 -19.35 -32.90
C PHE A 571 -32.02 -18.87 -31.71
N LEU A 572 -31.42 -18.82 -30.52
CA LEU A 572 -32.02 -18.37 -29.27
C LEU A 572 -31.29 -17.13 -28.77
N HIS A 573 -32.04 -16.18 -28.24
CA HIS A 573 -31.53 -15.06 -27.44
C HIS A 573 -32.38 -14.93 -26.17
N VAL A 574 -31.72 -14.96 -25.01
CA VAL A 574 -32.37 -14.79 -23.70
C VAL A 574 -31.73 -13.60 -22.99
N SER A 575 -32.49 -12.51 -22.82
CA SER A 575 -32.03 -11.36 -22.04
C SER A 575 -33.17 -10.42 -21.64
N SER A 576 -32.85 -9.40 -20.83
CA SER A 576 -33.74 -8.28 -20.53
C SER A 576 -33.96 -7.33 -21.73
N CYS A 577 -33.26 -7.54 -22.85
CA CYS A 577 -33.32 -6.70 -24.05
C CYS A 577 -33.06 -5.20 -23.79
N LEU A 578 -32.29 -4.89 -22.74
CA LEU A 578 -31.72 -3.55 -22.53
C LEU A 578 -30.80 -3.16 -23.68
N PRO A 579 -30.54 -1.86 -23.94
CA PRO A 579 -29.64 -1.42 -25.01
C PRO A 579 -28.28 -2.13 -25.01
N ARG A 580 -27.68 -2.35 -23.82
CA ARG A 580 -26.41 -3.08 -23.69
C ARG A 580 -26.45 -4.55 -24.13
N LYS A 581 -27.63 -5.17 -24.30
CA LYS A 581 -27.76 -6.58 -24.71
C LYS A 581 -27.64 -6.79 -26.22
N GLY A 582 -27.64 -5.72 -27.01
CA GLY A 582 -27.32 -5.76 -28.45
C GLY A 582 -28.40 -6.34 -29.36
N VAL A 583 -29.67 -6.30 -28.94
CA VAL A 583 -30.78 -6.92 -29.68
C VAL A 583 -31.05 -6.23 -31.03
N ASP A 584 -30.77 -4.94 -31.10
CA ASP A 584 -30.75 -4.16 -32.34
C ASP A 584 -29.73 -4.72 -33.35
N VAL A 585 -28.49 -4.98 -32.91
CA VAL A 585 -27.43 -5.58 -33.74
C VAL A 585 -27.80 -7.00 -34.13
N LEU A 586 -28.40 -7.77 -33.21
CA LEU A 586 -28.89 -9.13 -33.48
C LEU A 586 -29.92 -9.15 -34.62
N LEU A 587 -30.98 -8.35 -34.50
CA LEU A 587 -32.06 -8.31 -35.48
C LEU A 587 -31.55 -7.86 -36.85
N GLN A 588 -30.69 -6.84 -36.89
CA GLN A 588 -30.10 -6.37 -38.14
C GLN A 588 -29.20 -7.43 -38.78
N SER A 589 -28.33 -8.07 -38.01
CA SER A 589 -27.40 -9.09 -38.51
C SER A 589 -28.10 -10.37 -38.94
N TYR A 590 -29.16 -10.76 -38.23
CA TYR A 590 -30.03 -11.90 -38.59
C TYR A 590 -30.78 -11.63 -39.89
N GLY A 591 -31.33 -10.41 -40.03
CA GLY A 591 -31.86 -9.92 -41.28
C GLY A 591 -30.83 -10.01 -42.41
N ASP A 592 -29.62 -9.50 -42.22
CA ASP A 592 -28.59 -9.60 -43.26
C ASP A 592 -28.23 -11.05 -43.60
N ALA A 593 -28.22 -11.93 -42.60
CA ALA A 593 -27.81 -13.32 -42.75
C ALA A 593 -28.80 -14.17 -43.56
N PHE A 594 -30.10 -13.95 -43.37
CA PHE A 594 -31.17 -14.84 -43.83
C PHE A 594 -32.37 -14.08 -44.43
N SER A 595 -33.34 -14.83 -44.94
CA SER A 595 -34.59 -14.36 -45.53
C SER A 595 -35.77 -15.22 -45.06
N ASP A 596 -36.99 -14.81 -45.39
CA ASP A 596 -38.22 -15.58 -45.16
C ASP A 596 -38.28 -16.94 -45.88
N ARG A 597 -37.33 -17.21 -46.80
CA ARG A 597 -37.17 -18.48 -47.51
C ARG A 597 -36.24 -19.47 -46.81
N ASP A 598 -35.38 -18.99 -45.91
CA ASP A 598 -34.43 -19.83 -45.19
C ASP A 598 -35.15 -20.59 -44.07
N ASP A 599 -34.80 -21.86 -43.86
CA ASP A 599 -35.42 -22.73 -42.86
C ASP A 599 -34.87 -22.47 -41.44
N VAL A 600 -34.91 -21.20 -41.03
CA VAL A 600 -34.33 -20.71 -39.78
C VAL A 600 -35.34 -19.91 -38.95
N SER A 601 -35.28 -20.05 -37.62
CA SER A 601 -36.02 -19.25 -36.64
C SER A 601 -35.05 -18.52 -35.72
N LEU A 602 -35.35 -17.26 -35.39
CA LEU A 602 -34.76 -16.56 -34.25
C LEU A 602 -35.82 -16.47 -33.13
N ILE A 603 -35.53 -17.06 -31.99
CA ILE A 603 -36.36 -17.02 -30.79
C ILE A 603 -35.75 -16.02 -29.82
N ILE A 604 -36.52 -15.01 -29.42
CA ILE A 604 -36.12 -14.01 -28.44
C ILE A 604 -36.99 -14.19 -27.20
N LYS A 605 -36.40 -14.65 -26.09
CA LYS A 605 -37.01 -14.63 -24.76
C LYS A 605 -36.59 -13.35 -24.06
N THR A 606 -37.59 -12.55 -23.67
CA THR A 606 -37.42 -11.40 -22.79
C THR A 606 -38.58 -11.23 -21.80
N PHE A 607 -38.64 -10.11 -21.09
CA PHE A 607 -39.75 -9.71 -20.24
C PHE A 607 -39.96 -8.19 -20.34
N ALA A 608 -41.15 -7.72 -19.98
CA ALA A 608 -41.49 -6.31 -20.02
C ALA A 608 -40.62 -5.48 -19.05
N ASN A 609 -39.95 -4.45 -19.54
CA ASN A 609 -39.26 -3.45 -18.72
C ASN A 609 -39.18 -2.11 -19.48
N PRO A 610 -38.95 -0.97 -18.80
CA PRO A 610 -39.06 0.37 -19.39
C PRO A 610 -38.11 0.64 -20.56
N GLN A 611 -36.98 -0.07 -20.64
CA GLN A 611 -35.94 0.13 -21.64
C GLN A 611 -35.94 -0.96 -22.73
N ASN A 612 -36.89 -1.89 -22.70
CA ASN A 612 -36.99 -2.97 -23.67
C ASN A 612 -37.77 -2.53 -24.91
N GLU A 613 -37.05 -2.22 -25.99
CA GLU A 613 -37.63 -1.78 -27.26
C GLU A 613 -37.74 -2.89 -28.32
N VAL A 614 -37.61 -4.18 -27.96
CA VAL A 614 -37.51 -5.27 -28.94
C VAL A 614 -38.67 -5.33 -29.93
N ARG A 615 -39.91 -5.05 -29.50
CA ARG A 615 -41.09 -5.02 -30.38
C ARG A 615 -40.97 -3.93 -31.44
N ARG A 616 -40.53 -2.73 -31.04
CA ARG A 616 -40.33 -1.59 -31.92
C ARG A 616 -39.22 -1.87 -32.92
N LEU A 617 -38.10 -2.42 -32.46
CA LEU A 617 -36.97 -2.81 -33.31
C LEU A 617 -37.38 -3.87 -34.34
N LEU A 618 -38.08 -4.93 -33.90
CA LEU A 618 -38.57 -5.99 -34.78
C LEU A 618 -39.56 -5.48 -35.83
N HIS A 619 -40.47 -4.59 -35.44
CA HIS A 619 -41.40 -3.96 -36.38
C HIS A 619 -40.66 -3.08 -37.40
N GLY A 620 -39.64 -2.34 -36.95
CA GLY A 620 -38.79 -1.51 -37.80
C GLY A 620 -38.08 -2.31 -38.90
N VAL A 621 -37.43 -3.42 -38.53
CA VAL A 621 -36.71 -4.26 -39.51
C VAL A 621 -37.66 -4.98 -40.48
N ARG A 622 -38.84 -5.44 -40.02
CA ARG A 622 -39.88 -6.02 -40.89
C ARG A 622 -40.50 -5.01 -41.85
N ARG A 623 -40.60 -3.74 -41.45
CA ARG A 623 -41.05 -2.65 -42.33
C ARG A 623 -40.00 -2.28 -43.36
N ALA A 624 -38.72 -2.30 -42.97
CA ALA A 624 -37.61 -2.01 -43.87
C ALA A 624 -37.36 -3.14 -44.88
N ARG A 625 -37.74 -4.39 -44.55
CA ARG A 625 -37.49 -5.56 -45.37
C ARG A 625 -38.67 -6.53 -45.37
N ALA A 626 -39.33 -6.69 -46.51
CA ALA A 626 -40.53 -7.51 -46.65
C ALA A 626 -40.25 -9.03 -46.53
N ASP A 627 -39.07 -9.50 -46.95
CA ASP A 627 -38.61 -10.89 -46.87
C ASP A 627 -37.84 -11.17 -45.57
N PHE A 628 -38.16 -10.48 -44.46
CA PHE A 628 -37.42 -10.64 -43.21
C PHE A 628 -37.60 -12.06 -42.64
N PRO A 629 -36.52 -12.73 -42.17
CA PRO A 629 -36.56 -14.11 -41.69
C PRO A 629 -37.47 -14.31 -40.46
N HIS A 630 -37.85 -15.56 -40.20
CA HIS A 630 -38.81 -15.90 -39.14
C HIS A 630 -38.26 -15.57 -37.74
N VAL A 631 -39.09 -14.89 -36.92
CA VAL A 631 -38.77 -14.50 -35.54
C VAL A 631 -39.95 -14.80 -34.61
N ILE A 632 -39.66 -15.47 -33.49
CA ILE A 632 -40.59 -15.74 -32.38
C ILE A 632 -40.18 -14.88 -31.20
N LEU A 633 -41.11 -14.09 -30.65
CA LEU A 633 -40.88 -13.26 -29.47
C LEU A 633 -41.69 -13.83 -28.29
N ILE A 634 -40.99 -14.17 -27.21
CA ILE A 634 -41.57 -14.68 -25.96
C ILE A 634 -41.31 -13.63 -24.87
N GLU A 635 -42.36 -12.94 -24.44
CA GLU A 635 -42.30 -11.93 -23.37
C GLU A 635 -42.86 -12.42 -22.03
N GLU A 636 -43.43 -13.61 -22.04
CA GLU A 636 -43.93 -14.28 -20.83
C GLU A 636 -42.77 -14.57 -19.88
N ASP A 637 -43.04 -14.44 -18.58
CA ASP A 637 -42.08 -14.87 -17.58
C ASP A 637 -42.12 -16.40 -17.50
N LEU A 638 -40.96 -17.03 -17.69
CA LEU A 638 -40.84 -18.48 -17.73
C LEU A 638 -40.16 -18.93 -16.46
N ASP A 639 -40.76 -19.91 -15.77
CA ASP A 639 -40.07 -20.60 -14.69
C ASP A 639 -38.82 -21.34 -15.20
N SER A 640 -37.94 -21.74 -14.29
CA SER A 640 -36.65 -22.35 -14.69
C SER A 640 -36.82 -23.65 -15.49
N ALA A 641 -37.88 -24.44 -15.22
CA ALA A 641 -38.16 -25.68 -15.94
C ALA A 641 -38.61 -25.43 -17.39
N SER A 642 -39.49 -24.44 -17.60
CA SER A 642 -39.96 -24.01 -18.92
C SER A 642 -38.85 -23.31 -19.70
N LEU A 643 -38.01 -22.54 -19.01
CA LEU A 643 -36.83 -21.93 -19.61
C LEU A 643 -35.84 -23.02 -20.07
N LYS A 644 -35.50 -24.00 -19.23
CA LYS A 644 -34.62 -25.11 -19.62
C LYS A 644 -35.14 -25.91 -20.81
N ARG A 645 -36.45 -26.11 -20.84
CA ARG A 645 -37.12 -26.69 -22.00
C ARG A 645 -36.92 -25.85 -23.27
N LEU A 646 -37.09 -24.52 -23.20
CA LEU A 646 -36.83 -23.63 -24.33
C LEU A 646 -35.39 -23.79 -24.85
N TYR A 647 -34.38 -23.80 -23.96
CA TYR A 647 -32.99 -24.07 -24.36
C TYR A 647 -32.88 -25.41 -25.10
N SER A 648 -33.43 -26.50 -24.56
CA SER A 648 -33.35 -27.84 -25.17
C SER A 648 -33.99 -27.96 -26.56
N GLN A 649 -34.82 -26.99 -26.96
CA GLN A 649 -35.44 -26.95 -28.28
C GLN A 649 -34.63 -26.13 -29.29
N CYS A 650 -33.57 -25.43 -28.87
CA CYS A 650 -32.80 -24.56 -29.74
C CYS A 650 -31.42 -25.11 -30.10
N ASP A 651 -30.84 -24.66 -31.22
CA ASP A 651 -29.53 -25.13 -31.69
C ASP A 651 -28.37 -24.24 -31.25
N VAL A 652 -28.59 -22.92 -31.24
CA VAL A 652 -27.54 -21.92 -31.04
C VAL A 652 -28.05 -20.78 -30.16
N MET A 653 -27.35 -20.46 -29.09
CA MET A 653 -27.54 -19.22 -28.32
C MET A 653 -26.70 -18.09 -28.93
N VAL A 654 -27.31 -16.92 -29.13
CA VAL A 654 -26.67 -15.73 -29.70
C VAL A 654 -26.83 -14.56 -28.75
N ALA A 655 -25.73 -14.04 -28.21
CA ALA A 655 -25.71 -12.88 -27.33
C ALA A 655 -24.66 -11.87 -27.80
N PRO A 656 -25.03 -10.95 -28.72
CA PRO A 656 -24.15 -9.87 -29.16
C PRO A 656 -24.17 -8.72 -28.15
N SER A 657 -24.02 -9.06 -26.86
CA SER A 657 -24.10 -8.08 -25.80
C SER A 657 -22.88 -7.17 -25.84
N ARG A 658 -23.15 -5.88 -25.67
CA ARG A 658 -22.15 -4.80 -25.60
C ARG A 658 -21.38 -4.80 -24.29
N ALA A 659 -22.03 -5.29 -23.22
CA ALA A 659 -21.47 -5.37 -21.88
C ALA A 659 -22.15 -6.46 -21.05
N GLU A 660 -21.33 -7.31 -20.41
CA GLU A 660 -21.75 -8.41 -19.54
C GLU A 660 -20.76 -8.61 -18.40
N GLY A 661 -21.26 -8.89 -17.20
CA GLY A 661 -20.44 -9.17 -16.02
C GLY A 661 -20.07 -10.63 -15.84
N PHE A 662 -20.84 -11.55 -16.45
CA PHE A 662 -20.61 -13.00 -16.40
C PHE A 662 -21.25 -13.74 -17.58
N GLY A 663 -22.50 -13.43 -17.93
CA GLY A 663 -23.22 -14.10 -19.02
C GLY A 663 -23.87 -15.43 -18.63
N LEU A 664 -24.60 -15.47 -17.51
CA LEU A 664 -25.28 -16.68 -17.03
C LEU A 664 -26.14 -17.41 -18.10
N PRO A 665 -26.93 -16.73 -18.95
CA PRO A 665 -27.66 -17.37 -20.04
C PRO A 665 -26.77 -18.12 -21.06
N LEU A 666 -25.52 -17.68 -21.24
CA LEU A 666 -24.56 -18.35 -22.12
C LEU A 666 -24.05 -19.65 -21.48
N ALA A 667 -23.83 -19.64 -20.17
CA ALA A 667 -23.45 -20.85 -19.44
C ALA A 667 -24.60 -21.88 -19.44
N GLU A 668 -25.84 -21.43 -19.18
CA GLU A 668 -27.05 -22.26 -19.28
C GLU A 668 -27.21 -22.89 -20.68
N ALA A 669 -26.93 -22.11 -21.74
CA ALA A 669 -26.91 -22.61 -23.11
C ALA A 669 -25.90 -23.73 -23.32
N MET A 670 -24.65 -23.54 -22.89
CA MET A 670 -23.61 -24.57 -23.03
C MET A 670 -23.95 -25.85 -22.26
N LEU A 671 -24.47 -25.72 -21.03
CA LEU A 671 -24.92 -26.87 -20.22
C LEU A 671 -26.10 -27.61 -20.87
N SER A 672 -26.98 -26.87 -21.57
CA SER A 672 -28.13 -27.41 -22.29
C SER A 672 -27.78 -27.97 -23.67
N GLY A 673 -26.52 -27.87 -24.10
CA GLY A 673 -26.06 -28.45 -25.37
C GLY A 673 -26.15 -27.53 -26.59
N LEU A 674 -26.35 -26.22 -26.41
CA LEU A 674 -26.39 -25.26 -27.51
C LEU A 674 -24.98 -24.80 -27.88
N ALA A 675 -24.76 -24.51 -29.16
CA ALA A 675 -23.62 -23.70 -29.59
C ALA A 675 -23.80 -22.24 -29.13
N VAL A 676 -22.70 -21.51 -28.87
CA VAL A 676 -22.76 -20.13 -28.37
C VAL A 676 -22.05 -19.17 -29.31
N ILE A 677 -22.74 -18.12 -29.73
CA ILE A 677 -22.17 -16.96 -30.43
C ILE A 677 -22.25 -15.75 -29.49
N THR A 678 -21.14 -15.10 -29.17
CA THR A 678 -21.13 -13.95 -28.26
C THR A 678 -20.01 -12.95 -28.56
N THR A 679 -20.14 -11.71 -28.10
CA THR A 679 -19.12 -10.67 -28.27
C THR A 679 -17.82 -11.06 -27.57
N ALA A 680 -16.68 -10.80 -28.21
CA ALA A 680 -15.33 -11.09 -27.70
C ALA A 680 -14.88 -10.15 -26.56
N TRP A 681 -15.79 -9.72 -25.69
CA TRP A 681 -15.54 -8.76 -24.61
C TRP A 681 -16.58 -8.87 -23.50
N GLY A 682 -16.13 -8.80 -22.24
CA GLY A 682 -16.97 -8.91 -21.05
C GLY A 682 -16.65 -10.15 -20.21
N GLY A 683 -17.38 -10.32 -19.11
CA GLY A 683 -17.15 -11.40 -18.14
C GLY A 683 -17.42 -12.81 -18.66
N GLN A 684 -18.22 -12.95 -19.71
CA GLN A 684 -18.46 -14.24 -20.37
C GLN A 684 -17.20 -14.82 -21.01
N CYS A 685 -16.19 -14.00 -21.31
CA CYS A 685 -14.94 -14.46 -21.89
C CYS A 685 -14.13 -15.38 -20.96
N ASP A 686 -14.46 -15.43 -19.67
CA ASP A 686 -13.87 -16.40 -18.73
C ASP A 686 -14.19 -17.86 -19.10
N PHE A 687 -15.28 -18.10 -19.84
CA PHE A 687 -15.65 -19.43 -20.35
C PHE A 687 -16.07 -19.47 -21.84
N CYS A 688 -16.27 -18.31 -22.49
CA CYS A 688 -16.49 -18.16 -23.93
C CYS A 688 -15.20 -17.70 -24.62
N ASN A 689 -14.48 -18.63 -25.25
CA ASN A 689 -13.26 -18.35 -26.00
C ASN A 689 -13.29 -19.10 -27.35
N ASP A 690 -12.25 -18.98 -28.18
CA ASP A 690 -12.18 -19.61 -29.50
C ASP A 690 -12.34 -21.15 -29.49
N GLN A 691 -12.14 -21.79 -28.33
CA GLN A 691 -12.31 -23.23 -28.15
C GLN A 691 -13.72 -23.63 -27.68
N THR A 692 -14.52 -22.71 -27.14
CA THR A 692 -15.82 -23.00 -26.50
C THR A 692 -17.00 -22.21 -27.10
N ALA A 693 -16.74 -21.13 -27.83
CA ALA A 693 -17.75 -20.27 -28.44
C ALA A 693 -17.28 -19.71 -29.81
N TRP A 694 -18.20 -19.09 -30.56
CA TRP A 694 -17.88 -18.24 -31.71
C TRP A 694 -17.91 -16.78 -31.27
N LEU A 695 -16.78 -16.10 -31.43
CA LEU A 695 -16.61 -14.75 -30.91
C LEU A 695 -16.89 -13.68 -31.97
N ILE A 696 -17.78 -12.74 -31.64
CA ILE A 696 -18.08 -11.57 -32.46
C ILE A 696 -17.02 -10.50 -32.17
N ASP A 697 -16.32 -10.06 -33.22
CA ASP A 697 -15.41 -8.93 -33.11
C ASP A 697 -16.18 -7.63 -32.81
N TYR A 698 -15.51 -6.61 -32.27
CA TYR A 698 -16.16 -5.41 -31.76
C TYR A 698 -15.31 -4.14 -31.92
N THR A 699 -15.92 -2.98 -31.72
CA THR A 699 -15.24 -1.70 -31.54
C THR A 699 -15.70 -1.06 -30.23
N PHE A 700 -14.80 -0.41 -29.50
CA PHE A 700 -15.20 0.36 -28.33
C PHE A 700 -16.00 1.59 -28.75
N ALA A 701 -17.17 1.77 -28.14
CA ALA A 701 -18.02 2.93 -28.29
C ALA A 701 -18.38 3.49 -26.89
N PRO A 702 -18.72 4.79 -26.78
CA PRO A 702 -19.23 5.34 -25.53
C PRO A 702 -20.42 4.54 -25.02
N ALA A 703 -20.45 4.24 -23.72
CA ALA A 703 -21.58 3.57 -23.10
C ALA A 703 -22.75 4.53 -22.93
N GLU A 704 -23.94 4.17 -23.43
CA GLU A 704 -25.18 4.91 -23.17
C GLU A 704 -25.78 4.47 -21.83
N THR A 705 -25.12 4.89 -20.76
CA THR A 705 -25.43 4.44 -19.40
C THR A 705 -26.37 5.39 -18.65
N VAL A 706 -27.21 4.84 -17.78
CA VAL A 706 -28.09 5.61 -16.88
C VAL A 706 -27.29 6.40 -15.84
N PHE A 707 -26.03 6.04 -15.61
CA PHE A 707 -25.14 6.68 -14.63
C PHE A 707 -24.46 7.94 -15.18
N GLY A 708 -24.56 8.24 -16.47
CA GLY A 708 -23.91 9.39 -17.09
C GLY A 708 -22.39 9.36 -17.00
N LEU A 709 -21.75 8.19 -17.13
CA LEU A 709 -20.29 8.02 -17.02
C LEU A 709 -19.59 8.37 -18.35
N PRO A 710 -18.97 9.55 -18.50
CA PRO A 710 -18.50 10.06 -19.80
C PRO A 710 -17.35 9.25 -20.41
N HIS A 711 -16.64 8.47 -19.60
CA HIS A 711 -15.47 7.66 -20.02
C HIS A 711 -15.73 6.15 -19.96
N SER A 712 -17.00 5.75 -19.77
CA SER A 712 -17.40 4.34 -19.83
C SER A 712 -17.55 3.89 -21.28
N VAL A 713 -17.16 2.64 -21.58
CA VAL A 713 -17.25 2.05 -22.92
C VAL A 713 -18.08 0.77 -22.96
N TRP A 714 -18.69 0.59 -24.11
CA TRP A 714 -19.33 -0.63 -24.57
C TRP A 714 -18.52 -1.25 -25.72
N ALA A 715 -18.55 -2.57 -25.82
CA ALA A 715 -18.01 -3.29 -26.96
C ALA A 715 -19.09 -3.41 -28.05
N GLU A 716 -19.14 -2.45 -28.98
CA GLU A 716 -20.09 -2.46 -30.09
C GLU A 716 -19.81 -3.66 -31.02
N PRO A 717 -20.68 -4.68 -31.09
CA PRO A 717 -20.43 -5.88 -31.87
C PRO A 717 -20.48 -5.58 -33.37
N SER A 718 -19.57 -6.21 -34.12
CA SER A 718 -19.54 -6.11 -35.58
C SER A 718 -20.77 -6.77 -36.19
N ARG A 719 -21.67 -5.96 -36.77
CA ARG A 719 -22.86 -6.43 -37.52
C ARG A 719 -22.48 -7.39 -38.65
N THR A 720 -21.46 -7.05 -39.44
CA THR A 720 -20.99 -7.90 -40.54
C THR A 720 -20.34 -9.18 -40.01
N GLY A 721 -19.57 -9.08 -38.92
CA GLY A 721 -18.98 -10.22 -38.22
C GLY A 721 -20.05 -11.19 -37.70
N LEU A 722 -21.07 -10.68 -37.02
CA LEU A 722 -22.19 -11.47 -36.50
C LEU A 722 -22.98 -12.12 -37.64
N SER A 723 -23.31 -11.38 -38.71
CA SER A 723 -24.00 -11.93 -39.88
C SER A 723 -23.21 -13.08 -40.53
N ARG A 724 -21.88 -12.96 -40.61
CA ARG A 724 -21.00 -14.03 -41.09
C ARG A 724 -21.04 -15.25 -40.17
N LEU A 725 -20.91 -15.05 -38.86
CA LEU A 725 -20.94 -16.13 -37.86
C LEU A 725 -22.28 -16.86 -37.85
N LEU A 726 -23.41 -16.13 -37.95
CA LEU A 726 -24.74 -16.74 -38.06
C LEU A 726 -24.83 -17.71 -39.25
N ARG A 727 -24.34 -17.31 -40.43
CA ARG A 727 -24.31 -18.19 -41.61
C ARG A 727 -23.32 -19.34 -41.47
N GLU A 728 -22.16 -19.08 -40.87
CA GLU A 728 -21.12 -20.08 -40.62
C GLU A 728 -21.67 -21.19 -39.72
N VAL A 729 -22.16 -20.83 -38.53
CA VAL A 729 -22.65 -21.80 -37.54
C VAL A 729 -23.86 -22.58 -38.05
N HIS A 730 -24.75 -21.93 -38.81
CA HIS A 730 -25.87 -22.60 -39.48
C HIS A 730 -25.40 -23.68 -40.47
N ARG A 731 -24.34 -23.41 -41.25
CA ARG A 731 -23.81 -24.34 -42.26
C ARG A 731 -22.91 -25.43 -41.69
N LEU A 732 -22.38 -25.25 -40.49
CA LEU A 732 -21.52 -26.26 -39.87
C LEU A 732 -22.28 -27.57 -39.64
N PRO A 733 -21.63 -28.74 -39.74
CA PRO A 733 -22.21 -29.99 -39.28
C PRO A 733 -22.49 -29.95 -37.77
N ALA A 734 -23.57 -30.59 -37.34
CA ALA A 734 -23.94 -30.66 -35.92
C ALA A 734 -22.81 -31.20 -35.05
N GLU A 735 -22.05 -32.19 -35.53
CA GLU A 735 -20.90 -32.76 -34.81
C GLU A 735 -19.83 -31.71 -34.46
N GLN A 736 -19.50 -30.82 -35.40
CA GLN A 736 -18.52 -29.76 -35.17
C GLN A 736 -19.04 -28.71 -34.19
N ARG A 737 -20.34 -28.39 -34.25
CA ARG A 737 -20.97 -27.52 -33.24
C ARG A 737 -20.91 -28.15 -31.84
N ASN A 738 -21.31 -29.41 -31.77
CA ASN A 738 -21.40 -30.18 -30.53
C ASN A 738 -20.03 -30.39 -29.87
N GLU A 739 -18.95 -30.49 -30.66
CA GLU A 739 -17.59 -30.57 -30.13
C GLU A 739 -17.22 -29.32 -29.31
N ARG A 740 -17.44 -28.13 -29.89
CA ARG A 740 -17.17 -26.85 -29.21
C ARG A 740 -18.05 -26.67 -27.98
N THR A 741 -19.34 -27.01 -28.07
CA THR A 741 -20.25 -27.01 -26.92
C THR A 741 -19.82 -27.98 -25.83
N ARG A 742 -19.35 -29.19 -26.17
CA ARG A 742 -18.90 -30.18 -25.19
C ARG A 742 -17.71 -29.66 -24.38
N ARG A 743 -16.77 -28.97 -25.01
CA ARG A 743 -15.64 -28.31 -24.32
C ARG A 743 -16.12 -27.22 -23.37
N GLY A 744 -17.06 -26.38 -23.80
CA GLY A 744 -17.68 -25.36 -22.94
C GLY A 744 -18.37 -25.98 -21.72
N ARG A 745 -19.17 -27.03 -21.93
CA ARG A 745 -19.83 -27.79 -20.85
C ARG A 745 -18.81 -28.41 -19.88
N GLN A 746 -17.75 -29.04 -20.38
CA GLN A 746 -16.70 -29.61 -19.55
C GLN A 746 -15.98 -28.55 -18.72
N LEU A 747 -15.68 -27.39 -19.30
CA LEU A 747 -15.07 -26.26 -18.60
C LEU A 747 -15.97 -25.78 -17.45
N LEU A 748 -17.26 -25.56 -17.73
CA LEU A 748 -18.23 -25.11 -16.73
C LEU A 748 -18.41 -26.13 -15.60
N GLN A 749 -18.58 -27.41 -15.93
CA GLN A 749 -18.73 -28.47 -14.93
C GLN A 749 -17.43 -28.75 -14.15
N GLY A 750 -16.27 -28.37 -14.69
CA GLY A 750 -14.97 -28.54 -14.05
C GLY A 750 -14.59 -27.43 -13.08
N HIS A 751 -15.07 -26.19 -13.30
CA HIS A 751 -14.53 -25.00 -12.61
C HIS A 751 -15.56 -23.98 -12.12
N PHE A 752 -16.82 -24.08 -12.56
CA PHE A 752 -17.89 -23.12 -12.27
C PHE A 752 -19.02 -23.78 -11.47
N LYS A 753 -18.70 -24.62 -10.47
CA LYS A 753 -19.68 -25.10 -9.50
C LYS A 753 -19.80 -24.13 -8.34
N TRP A 754 -20.96 -24.07 -7.69
CA TRP A 754 -21.14 -23.27 -6.48
C TRP A 754 -20.17 -23.66 -5.35
N ALA A 755 -19.80 -24.95 -5.27
CA ALA A 755 -18.76 -25.42 -4.35
C ALA A 755 -17.39 -24.77 -4.62
N ASP A 756 -17.01 -24.62 -5.90
CA ASP A 756 -15.75 -23.98 -6.31
C ASP A 756 -15.78 -22.48 -6.00
N VAL A 757 -16.92 -21.82 -6.22
CA VAL A 757 -17.13 -20.40 -5.90
C VAL A 757 -16.96 -20.15 -4.39
N ALA A 758 -17.62 -20.95 -3.55
CA ALA A 758 -17.51 -20.86 -2.10
C ALA A 758 -16.08 -21.13 -1.62
N GLN A 759 -15.39 -22.11 -2.22
CA GLN A 759 -13.99 -22.41 -1.90
C GLN A 759 -13.06 -21.24 -2.26
N ARG A 760 -13.20 -20.66 -3.46
CA ARG A 760 -12.41 -19.48 -3.88
C ARG A 760 -12.68 -18.27 -2.99
N LEU A 761 -13.94 -18.03 -2.62
CA LEU A 761 -14.31 -16.92 -1.73
C LEU A 761 -13.71 -17.09 -0.32
N LEU A 762 -13.79 -18.29 0.26
CA LEU A 762 -13.17 -18.60 1.55
C LEU A 762 -11.64 -18.50 1.49
N ALA A 763 -11.03 -18.97 0.40
CA ALA A 763 -9.59 -18.85 0.18
C ALA A 763 -9.16 -17.38 0.07
N PHE A 764 -9.91 -16.56 -0.67
CA PHE A 764 -9.69 -15.12 -0.78
C PHE A 764 -9.72 -14.44 0.59
N VAL A 765 -10.75 -14.67 1.41
CA VAL A 765 -10.82 -14.09 2.77
C VAL A 765 -9.65 -14.55 3.66
N ARG A 766 -9.30 -15.84 3.63
CA ARG A 766 -8.19 -16.38 4.43
C ARG A 766 -6.83 -15.83 4.02
N ASP A 767 -6.59 -15.71 2.72
CA ASP A 767 -5.36 -15.14 2.19
C ASP A 767 -5.23 -13.67 2.62
N LEU A 768 -6.28 -12.86 2.46
CA LEU A 768 -6.28 -11.47 2.93
C LEU A 768 -6.07 -11.35 4.44
N TRP A 769 -6.60 -12.30 5.20
CA TRP A 769 -6.43 -12.36 6.64
C TRP A 769 -4.98 -12.61 7.05
N ALA A 770 -4.28 -13.51 6.34
CA ALA A 770 -2.90 -13.88 6.65
C ALA A 770 -1.88 -12.80 6.28
N ARG A 771 -2.25 -11.82 5.43
CA ARG A 771 -1.35 -10.76 4.99
C ARG A 771 -1.17 -9.68 6.08
N PRO A 772 0.06 -9.14 6.26
CA PRO A 772 0.31 -8.00 7.16
C PRO A 772 -0.58 -6.78 6.83
N ILE A 773 -0.97 -6.02 7.84
CA ILE A 773 -1.90 -4.86 7.73
C ILE A 773 -1.35 -3.75 6.80
N ARG A 774 -0.04 -3.71 6.53
CA ARG A 774 0.63 -2.64 5.76
C ARG A 774 1.32 -3.11 4.46
N THR A 775 0.91 -4.21 3.85
CA THR A 775 1.69 -4.78 2.73
C THR A 775 1.73 -3.97 1.43
N ALA A 776 0.95 -2.90 1.25
CA ALA A 776 0.87 -2.21 -0.04
C ALA A 776 1.02 -0.70 0.08
N THR A 777 2.14 -0.24 0.64
CA THR A 777 2.64 1.11 0.33
C THR A 777 3.36 1.01 -1.02
N PRO A 778 2.81 1.61 -2.09
CA PRO A 778 3.47 1.57 -3.39
C PRO A 778 4.74 2.43 -3.32
N LEU A 779 5.85 1.88 -3.80
CA LEU A 779 7.13 2.56 -3.98
C LEU A 779 7.28 2.76 -5.48
N ILE A 780 6.95 3.96 -5.94
CA ILE A 780 6.70 4.24 -7.36
C ILE A 780 7.87 5.03 -7.95
N ALA A 781 8.46 4.50 -9.01
CA ALA A 781 9.27 5.28 -9.93
C ALA A 781 8.36 5.88 -11.01
N TRP A 782 8.25 7.21 -11.05
CA TRP A 782 7.45 7.89 -12.07
C TRP A 782 8.37 8.52 -13.11
N ILE A 783 8.19 8.15 -14.37
CA ILE A 783 8.98 8.65 -15.50
C ILE A 783 8.14 9.64 -16.30
N ALA A 784 8.63 10.86 -16.48
CA ALA A 784 7.94 11.95 -17.18
C ALA A 784 8.89 12.74 -18.11
N PRO A 785 8.38 13.49 -19.11
CA PRO A 785 9.18 14.42 -19.91
C PRO A 785 9.57 15.68 -19.11
N SER A 786 10.58 16.39 -19.60
CA SER A 786 11.30 17.54 -18.99
C SER A 786 10.50 18.80 -18.62
N SER A 787 9.17 18.81 -18.75
CA SER A 787 8.35 19.95 -18.37
C SER A 787 7.30 19.56 -17.32
N PRO A 788 7.55 19.86 -16.03
CA PRO A 788 6.63 19.57 -14.93
C PRO A 788 5.24 20.20 -15.13
N ALA A 789 5.15 21.34 -15.82
CA ALA A 789 3.91 22.10 -16.03
C ALA A 789 2.89 21.41 -16.96
N GLN A 790 3.28 20.36 -17.68
CA GLN A 790 2.37 19.58 -18.55
C GLN A 790 2.23 18.12 -18.12
N SER A 791 2.92 17.71 -17.04
CA SER A 791 2.96 16.32 -16.58
C SER A 791 2.15 16.14 -15.29
N SER A 792 1.54 14.96 -15.12
CA SER A 792 0.91 14.61 -13.84
C SER A 792 1.91 14.36 -12.70
N GLY A 793 3.21 14.28 -13.01
CA GLY A 793 4.28 13.97 -12.05
C GLY A 793 4.45 15.01 -10.94
N GLY A 794 4.25 16.30 -11.23
CA GLY A 794 4.32 17.37 -10.23
C GLY A 794 3.21 17.28 -9.18
N VAL A 795 1.96 17.11 -9.64
CA VAL A 795 0.78 16.92 -8.76
C VAL A 795 0.91 15.62 -7.96
N PHE A 796 1.45 14.56 -8.57
CA PHE A 796 1.66 13.29 -7.91
C PHE A 796 2.71 13.37 -6.78
N ALA A 797 3.76 14.18 -6.92
CA ALA A 797 4.73 14.42 -5.84
C ALA A 797 4.07 15.00 -4.58
N GLU A 798 3.15 15.96 -4.76
CA GLU A 798 2.37 16.53 -3.66
C GLU A 798 1.47 15.50 -2.98
N LEU A 799 0.86 14.59 -3.75
CA LEU A 799 0.02 13.50 -3.23
C LEU A 799 0.84 12.42 -2.48
N SER A 800 2.07 12.15 -2.90
CA SER A 800 2.91 11.06 -2.36
C SER A 800 3.35 11.28 -0.90
N GLY A 801 3.52 12.53 -0.47
CA GLY A 801 3.95 12.91 0.89
C GLY A 801 3.00 12.45 2.02
N LEU A 802 1.84 11.88 1.69
CA LEU A 802 0.81 11.46 2.63
C LEU A 802 0.89 9.98 3.07
N ALA A 803 1.57 9.10 2.30
CA ALA A 803 1.67 7.66 2.64
C ALA A 803 2.67 6.78 1.84
N GLY A 804 3.47 7.28 0.89
CA GLY A 804 4.44 6.43 0.17
C GLY A 804 5.65 7.17 -0.42
N GLU A 805 6.69 6.44 -0.81
CA GLU A 805 7.88 7.03 -1.42
C GLU A 805 7.73 7.06 -2.95
N LEU A 806 7.97 8.24 -3.51
CA LEU A 806 8.01 8.48 -4.94
C LEU A 806 9.41 8.90 -5.33
N THR A 807 9.92 8.34 -6.43
CA THR A 807 11.11 8.87 -7.11
C THR A 807 10.72 9.33 -8.51
N LEU A 808 10.98 10.60 -8.82
CA LEU A 808 10.70 11.18 -10.13
C LEU A 808 11.92 11.06 -11.04
N PHE A 809 11.69 10.59 -12.26
CA PHE A 809 12.69 10.48 -13.31
C PHE A 809 12.27 11.30 -14.54
N GLU A 810 13.23 12.03 -15.11
CA GLU A 810 13.01 12.89 -16.28
C GLU A 810 13.67 12.29 -17.52
N ILE A 811 12.97 12.19 -18.65
CA ILE A 811 13.60 11.79 -19.92
C ILE A 811 14.12 13.02 -20.66
N ASP A 812 15.42 13.01 -20.99
CA ASP A 812 16.05 14.05 -21.83
C ASP A 812 15.61 13.91 -23.29
N ALA A 813 14.52 14.60 -23.64
CA ALA A 813 14.06 14.77 -25.01
C ALA A 813 14.81 15.96 -25.64
N SER A 814 15.58 15.69 -26.69
CA SER A 814 16.49 16.65 -27.34
C SER A 814 15.92 18.08 -27.54
N ILE A 815 16.56 19.07 -26.89
CA ILE A 815 16.46 20.55 -27.06
C ILE A 815 15.08 21.13 -26.68
N ILE A 816 14.87 21.90 -25.60
CA ILE A 816 15.29 23.28 -25.33
C ILE A 816 15.04 23.52 -23.82
N TYR A 817 16.07 23.80 -23.01
CA TYR A 817 16.05 24.75 -21.87
C TYR A 817 17.40 24.66 -21.14
N SER A 818 18.24 25.69 -21.32
CA SER A 818 19.44 25.89 -20.52
C SER A 818 19.07 26.62 -19.23
N GLY A 819 19.36 26.02 -18.06
CA GLY A 819 19.70 26.79 -16.86
C GLY A 819 18.73 26.80 -15.67
N ALA A 820 17.88 25.78 -15.48
CA ALA A 820 17.16 25.63 -14.20
C ALA A 820 17.87 24.62 -13.28
N THR A 821 18.13 25.01 -12.03
CA THR A 821 18.51 24.11 -10.94
C THR A 821 17.38 23.13 -10.66
N MET A 822 17.66 21.83 -10.73
CA MET A 822 16.70 20.75 -10.49
C MET A 822 16.19 20.75 -9.04
N PRO A 823 14.88 20.58 -8.79
CA PRO A 823 14.34 20.30 -7.45
C PRO A 823 14.96 19.03 -6.83
N ALA A 824 15.03 18.97 -5.50
CA ALA A 824 15.52 17.79 -4.77
C ALA A 824 14.64 16.56 -5.07
N GLY A 825 15.26 15.44 -5.47
CA GLY A 825 14.57 14.15 -5.71
C GLY A 825 14.33 13.78 -7.19
N LEU A 826 14.71 14.64 -8.14
CA LEU A 826 14.64 14.35 -9.58
C LEU A 826 15.96 13.76 -10.11
N VAL A 827 15.86 12.70 -10.93
CA VAL A 827 16.99 12.08 -11.63
C VAL A 827 16.75 12.10 -13.14
N SER A 828 17.74 12.53 -13.93
CA SER A 828 17.65 12.49 -15.40
C SER A 828 17.96 11.10 -15.95
N LEU A 829 17.11 10.61 -16.85
CA LEU A 829 17.26 9.43 -17.69
C LEU A 829 17.63 9.87 -19.11
N SER A 830 18.84 9.54 -19.55
CA SER A 830 19.30 9.84 -20.90
C SER A 830 18.95 8.73 -21.89
N GLU A 831 18.46 9.10 -23.06
CA GLU A 831 18.29 8.15 -24.18
C GLU A 831 19.64 7.56 -24.65
N PRO A 832 19.65 6.36 -25.27
CA PRO A 832 20.88 5.69 -25.70
C PRO A 832 21.70 6.49 -26.71
N ARG A 833 21.09 7.41 -27.47
CA ARG A 833 21.84 8.28 -28.40
C ARG A 833 22.84 9.18 -27.68
N HIS A 834 22.62 9.43 -26.39
CA HIS A 834 23.47 10.26 -25.51
C HIS A 834 24.16 9.44 -24.40
N CYS A 835 23.86 8.15 -24.27
CA CYS A 835 24.52 7.25 -23.33
C CYS A 835 25.60 6.41 -24.07
N PRO A 836 26.90 6.52 -23.72
CA PRO A 836 27.97 5.82 -24.41
C PRO A 836 27.95 4.29 -24.24
N THR A 837 27.03 3.75 -23.42
CA THR A 837 26.83 2.32 -23.16
C THR A 837 25.42 1.90 -23.57
N ARG A 838 25.27 0.82 -24.36
CA ARG A 838 23.97 0.20 -24.73
C ARG A 838 23.15 -0.33 -23.54
N SER A 839 23.57 -0.09 -22.30
CA SER A 839 22.85 -0.49 -21.08
C SER A 839 21.70 0.47 -20.80
N LEU A 840 20.50 -0.06 -20.59
CA LEU A 840 19.35 0.72 -20.14
C LEU A 840 19.66 1.41 -18.80
N PRO A 841 19.17 2.64 -18.58
CA PRO A 841 19.44 3.36 -17.35
C PRO A 841 18.85 2.61 -16.14
N VAL A 842 19.62 2.56 -15.05
CA VAL A 842 19.19 1.89 -13.82
C VAL A 842 18.19 2.79 -13.09
N ILE A 843 16.90 2.45 -13.19
CA ILE A 843 15.84 3.08 -12.38
C ILE A 843 16.03 2.62 -10.93
N GLY A 844 16.62 3.51 -10.13
CA GLY A 844 17.23 3.27 -8.83
C GLY A 844 16.32 2.70 -7.73
N HIS A 845 16.99 2.12 -6.73
CA HIS A 845 16.55 1.33 -5.55
C HIS A 845 16.07 -0.11 -5.78
N GLN A 846 16.61 -1.03 -4.96
CA GLN A 846 16.14 -2.41 -4.77
C GLN A 846 14.71 -2.48 -4.18
N LEU A 847 14.16 -1.34 -3.74
CA LEU A 847 12.88 -1.27 -3.02
C LEU A 847 11.70 -0.87 -3.91
N THR A 848 11.91 -0.28 -5.10
CA THR A 848 10.82 0.11 -6.01
C THR A 848 10.05 -1.11 -6.50
N ASN A 849 8.73 -1.12 -6.29
CA ASN A 849 7.84 -2.20 -6.68
C ASN A 849 6.93 -1.86 -7.88
N ALA A 850 6.86 -0.59 -8.29
CA ALA A 850 6.09 -0.15 -9.45
C ALA A 850 6.79 0.97 -10.25
N VAL A 851 6.54 1.00 -11.56
CA VAL A 851 7.00 2.03 -12.50
C VAL A 851 5.80 2.57 -13.27
N VAL A 852 5.63 3.88 -13.26
CA VAL A 852 4.62 4.58 -14.07
C VAL A 852 5.35 5.42 -15.11
N ILE A 853 4.94 5.30 -16.38
CA ILE A 853 5.57 6.00 -17.49
C ILE A 853 4.55 6.92 -18.16
N ASP A 854 4.77 8.22 -18.05
CA ASP A 854 3.92 9.30 -18.58
C ASP A 854 4.67 10.05 -19.69
N CYS A 855 4.87 9.41 -20.85
CA CYS A 855 5.70 9.97 -21.94
C CYS A 855 5.11 9.69 -23.34
N PRO A 856 4.27 10.59 -23.90
CA PRO A 856 3.64 10.35 -25.19
C PRO A 856 4.61 10.35 -26.38
N HIS A 857 5.69 11.15 -26.33
CA HIS A 857 6.68 11.26 -27.41
C HIS A 857 7.60 10.04 -27.56
N ILE A 858 7.62 9.14 -26.57
CA ILE A 858 8.51 7.98 -26.53
C ILE A 858 8.19 6.92 -27.60
N LEU A 859 6.96 6.96 -28.16
CA LEU A 859 6.54 6.08 -29.24
C LEU A 859 7.40 6.21 -30.50
N HIS A 860 8.06 7.36 -30.72
CA HIS A 860 9.02 7.56 -31.81
C HIS A 860 10.35 6.79 -31.59
N HIS A 861 10.54 6.17 -30.43
CA HIS A 861 11.73 5.40 -30.04
C HIS A 861 11.34 3.97 -29.63
N GLY A 862 10.48 3.34 -30.42
CA GLY A 862 9.83 2.05 -30.15
C GLY A 862 10.76 0.95 -29.63
N HIS A 863 11.93 0.76 -30.26
CA HIS A 863 12.88 -0.27 -29.83
C HIS A 863 13.45 -0.03 -28.42
N TRP A 864 13.87 1.21 -28.12
CA TRP A 864 14.42 1.54 -26.81
C TRP A 864 13.35 1.45 -25.73
N PHE A 865 12.16 1.97 -26.03
CA PHE A 865 11.04 1.96 -25.10
C PHE A 865 10.58 0.53 -24.78
N ALA A 866 10.49 -0.33 -25.80
CA ALA A 866 10.24 -1.75 -25.59
C ALA A 866 11.29 -2.36 -24.66
N GLY A 867 12.58 -2.08 -24.87
CA GLY A 867 13.66 -2.54 -23.98
C GLY A 867 13.49 -2.07 -22.54
N LEU A 868 13.12 -0.81 -22.33
CA LEU A 868 12.86 -0.26 -20.99
C LEU A 868 11.72 -1.00 -20.28
N LEU A 869 10.58 -1.18 -20.97
CA LEU A 869 9.41 -1.88 -20.43
C LEU A 869 9.75 -3.33 -20.07
N GLU A 870 10.41 -4.05 -20.98
CA GLU A 870 10.80 -5.45 -20.77
C GLU A 870 11.77 -5.58 -19.58
N ASP A 871 12.77 -4.69 -19.42
CA ASP A 871 13.67 -4.69 -18.25
C ASP A 871 12.91 -4.46 -16.93
N GLN A 872 11.91 -3.56 -16.90
CA GLN A 872 11.12 -3.34 -15.68
C GLN A 872 10.23 -4.54 -15.34
N LEU A 873 9.60 -5.15 -16.35
CA LEU A 873 8.77 -6.33 -16.20
C LEU A 873 9.59 -7.54 -15.74
N ASP A 874 10.77 -7.75 -16.32
CA ASP A 874 11.66 -8.87 -15.97
C ASP A 874 12.26 -8.72 -14.55
N ARG A 875 12.30 -7.50 -14.01
CA ARG A 875 12.61 -7.22 -12.59
C ARG A 875 11.43 -7.47 -11.65
N GLY A 876 10.27 -7.89 -12.16
CA GLY A 876 9.08 -8.16 -11.36
C GLY A 876 8.38 -6.90 -10.84
N ARG A 877 8.58 -5.73 -11.48
CA ARG A 877 7.89 -4.47 -11.11
C ARG A 877 6.53 -4.36 -11.79
N ILE A 878 5.57 -3.70 -11.14
CA ILE A 878 4.31 -3.31 -11.79
C ILE A 878 4.63 -2.22 -12.81
N VAL A 879 4.14 -2.35 -14.04
CA VAL A 879 4.41 -1.37 -15.11
C VAL A 879 3.10 -0.80 -15.63
N VAL A 880 2.89 0.50 -15.41
CA VAL A 880 1.75 1.27 -15.91
C VAL A 880 2.23 2.30 -16.92
N VAL A 881 1.64 2.31 -18.11
CA VAL A 881 2.01 3.23 -19.19
C VAL A 881 0.84 4.17 -19.48
N LEU A 882 1.10 5.47 -19.50
CA LEU A 882 0.14 6.50 -19.93
C LEU A 882 0.50 6.92 -21.35
N LEU A 883 -0.40 6.62 -22.29
CA LEU A 883 -0.28 6.99 -23.70
C LEU A 883 -1.26 8.11 -24.02
N ARG A 884 -0.78 9.35 -23.93
CA ARG A 884 -1.55 10.55 -24.23
C ARG A 884 -1.47 10.89 -25.72
N ARG A 885 -2.60 11.15 -26.38
CA ARG A 885 -2.69 11.55 -27.80
C ARG A 885 -1.92 10.64 -28.76
N VAL A 886 -2.42 9.42 -28.98
CA VAL A 886 -1.76 8.49 -29.89
C VAL A 886 -2.08 8.87 -31.34
N ALA A 887 -1.09 9.38 -32.09
CA ALA A 887 -1.27 9.63 -33.52
C ALA A 887 -1.23 8.31 -34.31
N ALA A 888 -2.23 8.09 -35.17
CA ALA A 888 -2.36 6.89 -36.00
C ALA A 888 -1.32 6.77 -37.14
N SER A 889 -0.31 7.63 -37.19
CA SER A 889 0.48 7.87 -38.41
C SER A 889 1.75 7.03 -38.59
N ASP A 890 2.20 6.26 -37.61
CA ASP A 890 3.39 5.39 -37.75
C ASP A 890 3.08 3.92 -37.40
N PRO A 891 3.57 2.93 -38.18
CA PRO A 891 3.45 1.53 -37.81
C PRO A 891 4.25 1.24 -36.54
N TRP A 892 3.58 0.67 -35.53
CA TRP A 892 4.23 0.34 -34.26
C TRP A 892 5.17 -0.85 -34.44
N GLU A 893 6.36 -0.75 -33.88
CA GLU A 893 7.30 -1.85 -33.90
C GLU A 893 6.73 -3.09 -33.17
N PRO A 894 6.88 -4.31 -33.72
CA PRO A 894 6.39 -5.53 -33.06
C PRO A 894 6.91 -5.73 -31.64
N ALA A 895 8.14 -5.29 -31.36
CA ALA A 895 8.73 -5.35 -30.02
C ALA A 895 7.97 -4.47 -29.01
N LEU A 896 7.53 -3.29 -29.43
CA LEU A 896 6.74 -2.39 -28.59
C LEU A 896 5.36 -2.96 -28.32
N ILE A 897 4.68 -3.49 -29.34
CA ILE A 897 3.36 -4.13 -29.17
C ILE A 897 3.46 -5.28 -28.17
N ARG A 898 4.50 -6.13 -28.29
CA ARG A 898 4.74 -7.23 -27.35
C ARG A 898 4.96 -6.72 -25.93
N ALA A 899 5.80 -5.71 -25.74
CA ALA A 899 6.07 -5.13 -24.43
C ALA A 899 4.79 -4.52 -23.80
N LEU A 900 4.00 -3.77 -24.58
CA LEU A 900 2.74 -3.18 -24.13
C LEU A 900 1.70 -4.24 -23.72
N ARG A 901 1.64 -5.41 -24.39
CA ARG A 901 0.77 -6.52 -23.96
C ARG A 901 1.18 -7.12 -22.61
N ARG A 902 2.46 -7.03 -22.24
CA ARG A 902 2.99 -7.55 -20.97
C ARG A 902 2.86 -6.55 -19.82
N CYS A 903 2.72 -5.25 -20.09
CA CYS A 903 2.50 -4.24 -19.06
C CYS A 903 1.25 -4.55 -18.22
N ASP A 904 1.28 -4.18 -16.94
CA ASP A 904 0.13 -4.40 -16.06
C ASP A 904 -1.06 -3.53 -16.48
N ARG A 905 -0.83 -2.27 -16.88
CA ARG A 905 -1.85 -1.39 -17.47
C ARG A 905 -1.32 -0.45 -18.54
N VAL A 906 -2.14 -0.17 -19.55
CA VAL A 906 -1.93 0.87 -20.57
C VAL A 906 -3.12 1.81 -20.56
N LEU A 907 -2.91 3.05 -20.12
CA LEU A 907 -3.95 4.05 -19.95
C LEU A 907 -3.93 5.03 -21.13
N VAL A 908 -5.10 5.31 -21.70
CA VAL A 908 -5.28 6.23 -22.84
C VAL A 908 -6.33 7.28 -22.55
N GLU A 909 -6.39 8.35 -23.35
CA GLU A 909 -7.30 9.48 -23.10
C GLU A 909 -8.70 9.28 -23.69
N GLY A 910 -8.83 8.51 -24.77
CA GLY A 910 -10.09 8.42 -25.50
C GLY A 910 -10.39 7.10 -26.20
N PHE A 911 -11.62 7.02 -26.72
CA PHE A 911 -12.16 5.85 -27.41
C PHE A 911 -11.40 5.49 -28.69
N ALA A 912 -10.89 6.50 -29.41
CA ALA A 912 -10.10 6.31 -30.63
C ALA A 912 -8.79 5.58 -30.31
N ASP A 913 -8.11 5.98 -29.23
CA ASP A 913 -6.86 5.36 -28.78
C ASP A 913 -7.09 3.91 -28.33
N LEU A 914 -8.18 3.62 -27.61
CA LEU A 914 -8.57 2.25 -27.25
C LEU A 914 -8.75 1.37 -28.49
N ASN A 915 -9.45 1.88 -29.51
CA ASN A 915 -9.67 1.14 -30.75
C ASN A 915 -8.37 0.97 -31.56
N LEU A 916 -7.48 1.96 -31.54
CA LEU A 916 -6.15 1.84 -32.13
C LEU A 916 -5.33 0.73 -31.45
N LEU A 917 -5.26 0.74 -30.12
CA LEU A 917 -4.59 -0.32 -29.35
C LEU A 917 -5.20 -1.69 -29.62
N LYS A 918 -6.54 -1.80 -29.65
CA LYS A 918 -7.25 -3.04 -30.02
C LYS A 918 -6.85 -3.51 -31.42
N SER A 919 -6.73 -2.62 -32.40
CA SER A 919 -6.31 -2.97 -33.77
C SER A 919 -4.88 -3.55 -33.84
N GLN A 920 -4.03 -3.19 -32.88
CA GLN A 920 -2.68 -3.74 -32.69
C GLN A 920 -2.68 -5.00 -31.79
N GLY A 921 -3.84 -5.46 -31.32
CA GLY A 921 -3.99 -6.58 -30.40
C GLY A 921 -3.57 -6.27 -28.96
N VAL A 922 -3.61 -5.01 -28.53
CA VAL A 922 -3.39 -4.57 -27.14
C VAL A 922 -4.75 -4.11 -26.59
N SER A 923 -5.48 -4.97 -25.88
CA SER A 923 -6.83 -4.61 -25.38
C SER A 923 -7.12 -5.11 -23.96
N ALA A 924 -6.52 -6.25 -23.58
CA ALA A 924 -6.79 -6.89 -22.29
C ALA A 924 -6.36 -6.04 -21.08
N ASN A 925 -5.35 -5.19 -21.23
CA ASN A 925 -4.78 -4.36 -20.16
C ASN A 925 -4.99 -2.85 -20.39
N THR A 926 -5.87 -2.47 -21.33
CA THR A 926 -6.09 -1.07 -21.69
C THR A 926 -7.28 -0.46 -20.96
N ALA A 927 -7.18 0.81 -20.56
CA ALA A 927 -8.29 1.55 -19.96
C ALA A 927 -8.26 3.04 -20.32
N ILE A 928 -9.40 3.72 -20.21
CA ILE A 928 -9.44 5.19 -20.32
C ILE A 928 -9.08 5.79 -18.96
N LEU A 929 -8.11 6.70 -18.97
CA LEU A 929 -7.85 7.63 -17.89
C LEU A 929 -8.44 9.00 -18.31
N PRO A 930 -9.42 9.54 -17.58
CA PRO A 930 -9.93 10.89 -17.84
C PRO A 930 -8.77 11.88 -17.79
N THR A 931 -8.65 12.78 -18.76
CA THR A 931 -7.71 13.92 -18.67
C THR A 931 -8.42 15.12 -19.26
N LEU A 932 -8.74 16.09 -18.43
CA LEU A 932 -9.32 17.36 -18.83
C LEU A 932 -8.52 18.50 -18.16
N GLY A 933 -8.62 19.69 -18.75
CA GLY A 933 -7.53 20.68 -18.84
C GLY A 933 -7.26 21.55 -17.61
N ASP A 934 -7.86 21.28 -16.44
CA ASP A 934 -7.62 22.04 -15.21
C ASP A 934 -6.84 21.24 -14.13
N ASN A 935 -6.35 21.95 -13.10
CA ASN A 935 -5.51 21.34 -12.06
C ASN A 935 -6.25 20.30 -11.19
N VAL A 936 -7.58 20.41 -11.06
CA VAL A 936 -8.38 19.51 -10.21
C VAL A 936 -8.50 18.15 -10.90
N GLU A 937 -8.79 18.15 -12.20
CA GLU A 937 -8.91 16.93 -13.00
C GLU A 937 -7.57 16.19 -13.13
N ILE A 938 -6.45 16.92 -13.23
CA ILE A 938 -5.10 16.32 -13.19
C ILE A 938 -4.85 15.63 -11.84
N GLN A 939 -5.27 16.22 -10.73
CA GLN A 939 -5.13 15.63 -9.39
C GLN A 939 -5.96 14.35 -9.23
N GLN A 940 -7.20 14.35 -9.71
CA GLN A 940 -8.06 13.16 -9.71
C GLN A 940 -7.46 12.02 -10.55
N SER A 941 -6.89 12.35 -11.70
CA SER A 941 -6.22 11.38 -12.58
C SER A 941 -4.99 10.77 -11.89
N ALA A 942 -4.18 11.59 -11.24
CA ALA A 942 -3.02 11.14 -10.48
C ALA A 942 -3.42 10.22 -9.31
N LEU A 943 -4.49 10.58 -8.57
CA LEU A 943 -5.07 9.73 -7.52
C LEU A 943 -5.57 8.40 -8.07
N ARG A 944 -6.23 8.40 -9.23
CA ARG A 944 -6.72 7.18 -9.88
C ARG A 944 -5.57 6.27 -10.30
N VAL A 945 -4.49 6.82 -10.87
CA VAL A 945 -3.28 6.05 -11.20
C VAL A 945 -2.63 5.46 -9.95
N TRP A 946 -2.53 6.23 -8.86
CA TRP A 946 -2.05 5.73 -7.57
C TRP A 946 -2.88 4.53 -7.08
N SER A 947 -4.22 4.66 -7.13
CA SER A 947 -5.15 3.59 -6.75
C SER A 947 -5.02 2.36 -7.63
N ILE A 948 -4.88 2.52 -8.95
CA ILE A 948 -4.61 1.43 -9.89
C ILE A 948 -3.32 0.69 -9.50
N VAL A 949 -2.21 1.41 -9.29
CA VAL A 949 -0.92 0.80 -8.91
C VAL A 949 -1.05 0.04 -7.59
N ARG A 950 -1.71 0.62 -6.59
CA ARG A 950 -1.96 -0.02 -5.30
C ARG A 950 -2.78 -1.31 -5.45
N ALA A 951 -3.83 -1.30 -6.25
CA ALA A 951 -4.65 -2.48 -6.53
C ALA A 951 -3.86 -3.58 -7.24
N LEU A 952 -3.03 -3.22 -8.22
CA LEU A 952 -2.19 -4.15 -8.96
C LEU A 952 -1.11 -4.80 -8.07
N LEU A 953 -0.49 -4.03 -7.16
CA LEU A 953 0.42 -4.57 -6.16
C LEU A 953 -0.28 -5.61 -5.26
N TRP A 954 -1.51 -5.32 -4.81
CA TRP A 954 -2.30 -6.28 -4.04
C TRP A 954 -2.53 -7.59 -4.80
N GLN A 955 -2.86 -7.49 -6.09
CA GLN A 955 -3.10 -8.64 -6.96
C GLN A 955 -1.82 -9.47 -7.16
N ARG A 956 -0.66 -8.83 -7.34
CA ARG A 956 0.62 -9.54 -7.52
C ARG A 956 1.14 -10.20 -6.24
N HIS A 957 0.83 -9.63 -5.07
CA HIS A 957 1.14 -10.26 -3.77
C HIS A 957 0.18 -11.41 -3.40
N ALA A 958 -0.89 -11.61 -4.16
CA ALA A 958 -1.72 -12.81 -4.02
C ALA A 958 -0.99 -14.03 -4.60
N ASP A 959 -1.19 -15.21 -4.01
CA ASP A 959 -0.72 -16.47 -4.60
C ASP A 959 -1.15 -16.52 -6.09
N PRO A 960 -0.19 -16.61 -7.05
CA PRO A 960 -0.48 -16.67 -8.48
C PRO A 960 -1.48 -17.78 -8.85
N SER A 961 -1.62 -18.80 -7.99
CA SER A 961 -2.56 -19.91 -8.18
C SER A 961 -4.04 -19.50 -8.02
N ILE A 962 -4.33 -18.41 -7.31
CA ILE A 962 -5.69 -17.89 -7.09
C ILE A 962 -6.19 -17.09 -8.32
N PHE A 963 -5.27 -16.57 -9.14
CA PHE A 963 -5.58 -15.67 -10.27
C PHE A 963 -5.08 -16.12 -11.64
N SER A 964 -4.40 -17.28 -11.75
CA SER A 964 -3.94 -17.76 -13.05
C SER A 964 -5.06 -18.44 -13.84
N PRO A 965 -5.53 -17.86 -14.96
CA PRO A 965 -5.71 -18.70 -16.13
C PRO A 965 -4.30 -19.17 -16.55
N ARG A 966 -3.99 -20.45 -16.30
CA ARG A 966 -2.77 -21.08 -16.85
C ARG A 966 -2.80 -21.05 -18.39
N PRO A 967 -1.63 -21.09 -19.05
CA PRO A 967 -1.13 -20.02 -19.89
C PRO A 967 -1.73 -19.94 -21.30
N ALA A 968 -1.70 -18.74 -21.85
CA ALA A 968 -1.66 -18.48 -23.28
C ALA A 968 -0.34 -18.99 -23.88
N GLU A 969 -0.23 -20.30 -24.11
CA GLU A 969 0.69 -20.88 -25.08
C GLU A 969 -0.11 -21.70 -26.09
N VAL A 970 -0.70 -21.02 -27.07
CA VAL A 970 -0.77 -21.53 -28.44
C VAL A 970 -0.39 -20.37 -29.34
N VAL A 971 0.91 -20.30 -29.61
CA VAL A 971 1.47 -19.53 -30.73
C VAL A 971 0.83 -20.07 -32.00
N CYS A 972 -0.02 -19.28 -32.66
CA CYS A 972 -0.31 -19.51 -34.07
C CYS A 972 0.94 -19.15 -34.86
N SER A 973 1.54 -20.17 -35.48
CA SER A 973 2.32 -20.03 -36.71
C SER A 973 1.47 -19.45 -37.83
#